data_AF-A0A5T0LW04-F1
#
_entry.id   AF-A0A5T0LW04-F1
#
_cell.length_a   1.000
_cell.length_b   1.000
_cell.length_c   1.000
_cell.angle_alpha   90.00
_cell.angle_beta   90.00
_cell.angle_gamma   90.00
#
_symmetry.space_group_name_H-M   'P 1'
#
loop_
_entity.id
_entity.type
_entity.pdbx_description
1 polymer ?
#
loop_
_entity_poly.entity_id
_entity_poly.type
_entity_poly.pdbx_seq_one_letter_code
_entity_poly.pdbx_strand_id
1 'polypeptide(L)'
;MERNIYEIELEIPNSGIFIMGLENENLIISLDLAKFECKKKLNAGELAKPLHPYIIYEVLEKNNKNNFNGVKIIDKRENENNIIYYFNFRLILKENEDNKNKEALKTLSFMQNFIPAYFFSYQIIGDSKAIPKNVLEDLKNRYGYEGKNYKSIFKKEVYINCNCLERLNFSHCEFESKVSLRFLKDNKYKEFHNGVNFSNCIFKNEVDFSYFVSGTPLPDNKYYNNAQNTLFKDCIFENKVDFHNSKITNNIYFNNSHFKDYVDFHECEFEKTASFYGVRFEKAPNFSACYFKEPKAVNLINVDIDKLDFRSAEDYIQDNYQDGNYKNAIKNNEKIQKDEKELYRIENEHKLRYAKNLKDSFRVIKDVLINQNNTLEAQEWHKLELYAKEKENHIDLSVKDIEKNPDISKNILIWFNCVLLNVYRNTSDHHNDFLKILNFTVGMIVLYGVFIFFCQACIEPYSKFFNELKSSVIFIIIGILVFLCCIMFYFNRKKSIFAKSIFFIIAMVFIVLYLVTYFYKTNEYKTILYLVMCYILSIYICYFFFNIKNIIFNIVFKFMLYLVFLFFLINSSQLINPFTGVFSSGKLYESQFEKSLNDLNASAIINLAKISFKEFNLNQEYKNISFTELNSAKALIVANKENLLKLNDANLNRAKEVLGEKYTELLKTINQDKITENTIKSTSVLYSIILLLCIFSLQKTARKNSIVPS
;
A
#
# COMPACT_ATOMS: atom_id res chain seq x y z
N MET A 1 12.55 12.27 -50.29
CA MET A 1 12.65 10.80 -50.08
C MET A 1 11.72 10.16 -51.07
N GLU A 2 12.27 9.48 -52.08
CA GLU A 2 11.47 8.59 -52.93
C GLU A 2 10.86 7.52 -52.03
N ARG A 3 9.53 7.34 -52.09
CA ARG A 3 8.87 6.24 -51.38
C ARG A 3 9.33 4.96 -52.05
N ASN A 4 9.97 4.07 -51.30
CA ASN A 4 10.34 2.76 -51.81
C ASN A 4 9.06 1.90 -51.80
N ILE A 5 8.36 1.88 -52.92
CA ILE A 5 7.08 1.20 -53.10
C ILE A 5 7.32 -0.05 -53.93
N TYR A 6 7.04 -1.21 -53.35
CA TYR A 6 6.97 -2.47 -54.07
C TYR A 6 5.50 -2.90 -54.21
N GLU A 7 4.94 -2.71 -55.39
CA GLU A 7 3.53 -2.98 -55.67
C GLU A 7 3.28 -4.48 -55.85
N ILE A 8 2.50 -5.06 -54.93
CA ILE A 8 2.10 -6.46 -54.98
C ILE A 8 0.71 -6.57 -55.63
N GLU A 9 -0.26 -5.81 -55.14
CA GLU A 9 -1.66 -5.79 -55.59
C GLU A 9 -2.26 -7.17 -55.93
N LEU A 10 -2.08 -8.15 -55.04
CA LEU A 10 -2.63 -9.51 -55.22
C LEU A 10 -3.86 -9.71 -54.35
N GLU A 11 -4.95 -10.19 -54.94
CA GLU A 11 -6.13 -10.62 -54.20
C GLU A 11 -5.91 -12.01 -53.60
N ILE A 12 -6.29 -12.19 -52.33
CA ILE A 12 -6.45 -13.50 -51.74
C ILE A 12 -7.76 -14.10 -52.28
N PRO A 13 -7.71 -15.24 -52.99
CA PRO A 13 -8.84 -15.71 -53.79
C PRO A 13 -10.16 -15.79 -53.02
N ASN A 14 -11.21 -15.12 -53.53
CA ASN A 14 -12.57 -15.12 -52.98
C ASN A 14 -12.65 -14.65 -51.52
N SER A 15 -11.83 -13.67 -51.13
CA SER A 15 -11.83 -13.11 -49.75
C SER A 15 -12.07 -11.60 -49.67
N GLY A 16 -11.91 -10.86 -50.77
CA GLY A 16 -11.91 -9.38 -50.74
C GLY A 16 -10.70 -8.77 -50.02
N ILE A 17 -9.71 -9.57 -49.64
CA ILE A 17 -8.45 -9.11 -49.04
C ILE A 17 -7.38 -8.96 -50.13
N PHE A 18 -6.71 -7.82 -50.14
CA PHE A 18 -5.60 -7.53 -51.04
C PHE A 18 -4.29 -7.39 -50.27
N ILE A 19 -3.24 -8.02 -50.79
CA ILE A 19 -1.86 -7.75 -50.43
C ILE A 19 -1.42 -6.58 -51.30
N MET A 20 -1.45 -5.36 -50.76
CA MET A 20 -1.24 -4.13 -51.54
C MET A 20 0.21 -3.98 -51.98
N GLY A 21 1.16 -4.20 -51.06
CA GLY A 21 2.58 -4.02 -51.35
C GLY A 21 3.42 -3.83 -50.09
N LEU A 22 4.70 -3.52 -50.31
CA LEU A 22 5.59 -3.01 -49.27
C LEU A 22 5.79 -1.51 -49.51
N GLU A 23 5.22 -0.68 -48.64
CA GLU A 23 5.51 0.76 -48.61
C GLU A 23 6.42 1.03 -47.41
N ASN A 24 7.68 1.39 -47.66
CA ASN A 24 8.68 1.62 -46.59
C ASN A 24 8.76 0.44 -45.60
N GLU A 25 8.93 -0.79 -46.12
CA GLU A 25 8.99 -2.05 -45.33
C GLU A 25 7.69 -2.44 -44.59
N ASN A 26 6.58 -1.79 -44.89
CA ASN A 26 5.28 -2.14 -44.34
C ASN A 26 4.51 -3.02 -45.31
N LEU A 27 4.33 -4.30 -44.96
CA LEU A 27 3.43 -5.22 -45.65
C LEU A 27 2.00 -4.82 -45.32
N ILE A 28 1.35 -4.16 -46.27
CA ILE A 28 -0.03 -3.71 -46.12
C ILE A 28 -0.95 -4.78 -46.69
N ILE A 29 -1.72 -5.40 -45.80
CA ILE A 29 -2.83 -6.28 -46.16
C ILE A 29 -4.11 -5.51 -45.87
N SER A 30 -4.86 -5.21 -46.92
CA SER A 30 -6.06 -4.38 -46.83
C SER A 30 -7.30 -5.18 -47.17
N LEU A 31 -8.34 -5.04 -46.37
CA LEU A 31 -9.68 -5.49 -46.74
C LEU A 31 -10.31 -4.41 -47.64
N ASP A 32 -10.62 -4.77 -48.88
CA ASP A 32 -11.26 -3.88 -49.87
C ASP A 32 -12.66 -4.41 -50.19
N LEU A 33 -13.64 -3.86 -49.48
CA LEU A 33 -15.03 -4.27 -49.58
C LEU A 33 -15.71 -3.77 -50.87
N ALA A 34 -15.15 -2.75 -51.54
CA ALA A 34 -15.74 -2.19 -52.76
C ALA A 34 -15.54 -3.11 -53.98
N LYS A 35 -14.43 -3.87 -54.00
CA LYS A 35 -14.15 -4.88 -55.06
C LYS A 35 -14.95 -6.17 -54.91
N PHE A 36 -15.77 -6.29 -53.86
CA PHE A 36 -16.58 -7.47 -53.57
C PHE A 36 -17.89 -7.53 -54.40
N GLU A 37 -18.26 -6.46 -55.12
CA GLU A 37 -19.45 -6.47 -55.99
C GLU A 37 -19.22 -7.22 -57.32
N CYS A 38 -20.23 -8.02 -57.71
CA CYS A 38 -20.44 -8.67 -59.03
C CYS A 38 -20.02 -10.14 -59.25
N LYS A 39 -20.23 -11.06 -58.29
CA LYS A 39 -20.45 -12.50 -58.61
C LYS A 39 -21.79 -12.99 -58.05
N LYS A 40 -22.85 -12.89 -58.86
CA LYS A 40 -24.26 -13.20 -58.52
C LYS A 40 -24.59 -14.66 -58.14
N LYS A 41 -23.60 -15.53 -57.97
CA LYS A 41 -23.77 -16.94 -57.55
C LYS A 41 -22.52 -17.42 -56.83
N LEU A 42 -22.32 -17.02 -55.58
CA LEU A 42 -21.45 -17.77 -54.68
C LEU A 42 -22.28 -18.20 -53.48
N ASN A 43 -22.12 -19.46 -53.08
CA ASN A 43 -22.68 -19.98 -51.84
C ASN A 43 -22.07 -19.19 -50.68
N ALA A 44 -22.85 -18.87 -49.64
CA ALA A 44 -22.36 -18.09 -48.49
C ALA A 44 -21.10 -18.69 -47.83
N GLY A 45 -20.90 -20.02 -47.94
CA GLY A 45 -19.69 -20.71 -47.47
C GLY A 45 -18.43 -20.52 -48.32
N GLU A 46 -18.53 -19.99 -49.54
CA GLU A 46 -17.38 -19.75 -50.43
C GLU A 46 -16.90 -18.29 -50.44
N LEU A 47 -17.67 -17.38 -49.81
CA LEU A 47 -17.51 -15.92 -49.92
C LEU A 47 -16.60 -15.29 -48.85
N ALA A 48 -16.19 -16.02 -47.81
CA ALA A 48 -15.39 -15.47 -46.71
C ALA A 48 -14.24 -16.40 -46.34
N LYS A 49 -13.33 -16.67 -47.29
CA LYS A 49 -12.14 -17.45 -46.98
C LYS A 49 -11.30 -16.72 -45.92
N PRO A 50 -11.00 -17.35 -44.78
CA PRO A 50 -10.23 -16.73 -43.72
C PRO A 50 -8.81 -16.39 -44.16
N LEU A 51 -8.27 -15.32 -43.61
CA LEU A 51 -6.87 -14.96 -43.81
C LEU A 51 -5.99 -15.88 -42.96
N HIS A 52 -5.05 -16.59 -43.59
CA HIS A 52 -4.05 -17.37 -42.89
C HIS A 52 -2.68 -17.33 -43.59
N PRO A 53 -1.56 -17.52 -42.87
CA PRO A 53 -0.20 -17.42 -43.43
C PRO A 53 0.01 -18.27 -44.67
N TYR A 54 -0.54 -19.49 -44.70
CA TYR A 54 -0.43 -20.38 -45.86
C TYR A 54 -0.95 -19.76 -47.15
N ILE A 55 -2.13 -19.10 -47.14
CA ILE A 55 -2.69 -18.53 -48.38
C ILE A 55 -1.90 -17.29 -48.82
N ILE A 56 -1.41 -16.48 -47.86
CA ILE A 56 -0.56 -15.33 -48.16
C ILE A 56 0.75 -15.80 -48.81
N TYR A 57 1.39 -16.80 -48.20
CA TYR A 57 2.62 -17.41 -48.71
C TYR A 57 2.43 -17.99 -50.12
N GLU A 58 1.41 -18.81 -50.34
CA GLU A 58 1.11 -19.41 -51.65
C GLU A 58 0.81 -18.38 -52.73
N VAL A 59 0.02 -17.34 -52.42
CA VAL A 59 -0.30 -16.27 -53.37
C VAL A 59 0.96 -15.50 -53.74
N LEU A 60 1.82 -15.17 -52.78
CA LEU A 60 3.08 -14.48 -53.05
C LEU A 60 4.07 -15.34 -53.85
N GLU A 61 4.23 -16.63 -53.51
CA GLU A 61 5.15 -17.54 -54.21
C GLU A 61 4.69 -17.83 -55.64
N LYS A 62 3.41 -18.15 -55.86
CA LYS A 62 2.86 -18.44 -57.21
C LYS A 62 2.99 -17.26 -58.18
N ASN A 63 2.99 -16.04 -57.65
CA ASN A 63 3.14 -14.82 -58.43
C ASN A 63 4.57 -14.27 -58.44
N ASN A 64 5.55 -15.01 -57.90
CA ASN A 64 6.96 -14.58 -57.78
C ASN A 64 7.14 -13.22 -57.06
N LYS A 65 6.25 -12.89 -56.11
CA LYS A 65 6.27 -11.65 -55.32
C LYS A 65 6.67 -11.86 -53.85
N ASN A 66 7.07 -13.07 -53.45
CA ASN A 66 7.49 -13.35 -52.07
C ASN A 66 8.92 -12.91 -51.74
N ASN A 67 9.60 -12.15 -52.60
CA ASN A 67 10.96 -11.67 -52.35
C ASN A 67 11.04 -10.16 -52.56
N PHE A 68 11.53 -9.45 -51.54
CA PHE A 68 11.82 -8.04 -51.60
C PHE A 68 13.26 -7.79 -51.14
N ASN A 69 14.09 -7.22 -52.02
CA ASN A 69 15.51 -6.94 -51.77
C ASN A 69 16.32 -8.14 -51.25
N GLY A 70 16.05 -9.34 -51.77
CA GLY A 70 16.77 -10.56 -51.39
C GLY A 70 16.24 -11.23 -50.11
N VAL A 71 15.22 -10.66 -49.47
CA VAL A 71 14.59 -11.20 -48.25
C VAL A 71 13.19 -11.69 -48.58
N LYS A 72 12.83 -12.90 -48.12
CA LYS A 72 11.47 -13.39 -48.29
C LYS A 72 10.48 -12.55 -47.48
N ILE A 73 9.32 -12.20 -48.04
CA ILE A 73 8.28 -11.47 -47.30
C ILE A 73 7.74 -12.36 -46.17
N ILE A 74 7.39 -13.61 -46.54
CA ILE A 74 7.07 -14.68 -45.61
C ILE A 74 7.99 -15.87 -45.89
N ASP A 75 8.78 -16.26 -44.88
CA ASP A 75 9.60 -17.48 -44.94
C ASP A 75 8.86 -18.64 -44.26
N LYS A 76 8.72 -19.77 -44.95
CA LYS A 76 8.05 -20.98 -44.43
C LYS A 76 9.12 -21.99 -44.06
N ARG A 77 9.18 -22.38 -42.78
CA ARG A 77 10.06 -23.44 -42.29
C ARG A 77 9.25 -24.55 -41.67
N GLU A 78 9.62 -25.79 -41.94
CA GLU A 78 8.90 -26.95 -41.45
C GLU A 78 9.85 -27.85 -40.67
N ASN A 79 9.41 -28.31 -39.50
CA ASN A 79 10.05 -29.39 -38.76
C ASN A 79 9.10 -30.60 -38.67
N GLU A 80 9.50 -31.65 -37.94
CA GLU A 80 8.73 -32.90 -37.88
C GLU A 80 7.26 -32.69 -37.47
N ASN A 81 6.98 -31.75 -36.57
CA ASN A 81 5.66 -31.59 -35.95
C ASN A 81 4.95 -30.27 -36.29
N ASN A 82 5.68 -29.23 -36.72
CA ASN A 82 5.16 -27.87 -36.88
C ASN A 82 5.67 -27.19 -38.15
N ILE A 83 4.82 -26.33 -38.70
CA ILE A 83 5.16 -25.33 -39.72
C ILE A 83 5.26 -23.96 -39.04
N ILE A 84 6.30 -23.20 -39.36
CA ILE A 84 6.52 -21.86 -38.83
C ILE A 84 6.59 -20.88 -40.00
N TYR A 85 5.71 -19.88 -39.96
CA TYR A 85 5.68 -18.77 -40.90
C TYR A 85 6.35 -17.54 -40.30
N TYR A 86 7.47 -17.13 -40.87
CA TYR A 86 8.23 -15.96 -40.46
C TYR A 86 7.83 -14.75 -41.30
N PHE A 87 7.18 -13.78 -40.67
CA PHE A 87 6.86 -12.49 -41.28
C PHE A 87 8.06 -11.56 -41.06
N ASN A 88 8.83 -11.30 -42.12
CA ASN A 88 10.10 -10.55 -42.03
C ASN A 88 9.92 -9.03 -42.08
N PHE A 89 8.74 -8.56 -42.52
CA PHE A 89 8.39 -7.15 -42.66
C PHE A 89 7.24 -6.77 -41.72
N ARG A 90 7.03 -5.46 -41.51
CA ARG A 90 5.98 -4.97 -40.62
C ARG A 90 4.62 -5.34 -41.20
N LEU A 91 3.74 -5.98 -40.42
CA LEU A 91 2.40 -6.34 -40.87
C LEU A 91 1.42 -5.23 -40.50
N ILE A 92 0.70 -4.69 -41.48
CA ILE A 92 -0.42 -3.77 -41.25
C ILE A 92 -1.68 -4.39 -41.85
N LEU A 93 -2.61 -4.77 -40.98
CA LEU A 93 -3.98 -5.12 -41.37
C LEU A 93 -4.82 -3.84 -41.31
N LYS A 94 -5.45 -3.43 -42.41
CA LYS A 94 -6.31 -2.23 -42.43
C LYS A 94 -7.56 -2.42 -43.29
N GLU A 95 -8.56 -1.59 -43.06
CA GLU A 95 -9.67 -1.40 -44.01
C GLU A 95 -9.30 -0.28 -44.99
N ASN A 96 -9.70 -0.39 -46.26
CA ASN A 96 -9.52 0.70 -47.22
C ASN A 96 -10.49 1.85 -46.91
N GLU A 97 -9.96 3.04 -46.60
CA GLU A 97 -10.73 4.22 -46.17
C GLU A 97 -11.39 5.01 -47.33
N ASP A 98 -11.22 4.61 -48.59
CA ASP A 98 -11.80 5.28 -49.78
C ASP A 98 -13.33 5.12 -49.92
N ASN A 99 -14.06 4.97 -48.81
CA ASN A 99 -15.51 4.86 -48.76
C ASN A 99 -16.20 6.24 -48.86
N LYS A 100 -16.15 6.86 -50.04
CA LYS A 100 -16.97 8.04 -50.38
C LYS A 100 -18.45 7.72 -50.68
N ASN A 101 -18.85 6.45 -50.79
CA ASN A 101 -20.23 6.08 -51.14
C ASN A 101 -21.03 5.56 -49.94
N LYS A 102 -21.88 6.42 -49.37
CA LYS A 102 -22.89 6.12 -48.34
C LYS A 102 -23.88 5.02 -48.75
N GLU A 103 -24.06 4.79 -50.05
CA GLU A 103 -24.93 3.74 -50.61
C GLU A 103 -24.27 2.35 -50.60
N ALA A 104 -22.97 2.27 -50.90
CA ALA A 104 -22.19 1.04 -50.77
C ALA A 104 -22.15 0.54 -49.32
N LEU A 105 -22.10 1.47 -48.34
CA LEU A 105 -22.21 1.20 -46.90
C LEU A 105 -23.55 0.54 -46.48
N LYS A 106 -24.66 0.79 -47.20
CA LYS A 106 -25.95 0.13 -46.96
C LYS A 106 -26.02 -1.27 -47.55
N THR A 107 -25.39 -1.53 -48.69
CA THR A 107 -25.24 -2.89 -49.25
C THR A 107 -24.23 -3.70 -48.42
N LEU A 108 -23.21 -3.01 -47.90
CA LEU A 108 -22.24 -3.53 -46.93
C LEU A 108 -22.87 -3.96 -45.61
N SER A 109 -23.96 -3.36 -45.12
CA SER A 109 -24.62 -3.86 -43.90
C SER A 109 -25.17 -5.29 -44.07
N PHE A 110 -25.53 -5.67 -45.30
CA PHE A 110 -25.91 -7.03 -45.67
C PHE A 110 -24.68 -7.94 -45.90
N MET A 111 -23.57 -7.37 -46.43
CA MET A 111 -22.31 -8.08 -46.67
C MET A 111 -21.32 -8.08 -45.48
N GLN A 112 -21.63 -7.36 -44.39
CA GLN A 112 -20.90 -7.38 -43.12
C GLN A 112 -21.01 -8.73 -42.40
N ASN A 113 -21.72 -9.69 -42.98
CA ASN A 113 -21.66 -11.10 -42.61
C ASN A 113 -20.44 -11.83 -43.22
N PHE A 114 -19.59 -11.16 -44.00
CA PHE A 114 -18.52 -11.79 -44.80
C PHE A 114 -17.10 -11.28 -44.50
N ILE A 115 -16.86 -10.63 -43.35
CA ILE A 115 -15.46 -10.32 -42.98
C ILE A 115 -14.76 -11.64 -42.61
N PRO A 116 -13.68 -12.02 -43.28
CA PRO A 116 -13.00 -13.28 -43.05
C PRO A 116 -12.36 -13.32 -41.65
N ALA A 117 -12.43 -14.48 -41.00
CA ALA A 117 -11.66 -14.74 -39.78
C ALA A 117 -10.15 -14.70 -40.07
N TYR A 118 -9.36 -14.32 -39.08
CA TYR A 118 -7.91 -14.22 -39.21
C TYR A 118 -7.25 -15.30 -38.36
N PHE A 119 -6.59 -16.27 -38.99
CA PHE A 119 -5.89 -17.37 -38.33
C PHE A 119 -4.39 -17.32 -38.65
N PHE A 120 -3.59 -16.80 -37.73
CA PHE A 120 -2.13 -16.80 -37.82
C PHE A 120 -1.48 -18.02 -37.16
N SER A 121 -2.32 -18.92 -36.64
CA SER A 121 -1.93 -20.23 -36.12
C SER A 121 -3.09 -21.20 -36.14
N TYR A 122 -2.76 -22.48 -36.15
CA TYR A 122 -3.73 -23.55 -36.01
C TYR A 122 -3.09 -24.78 -35.37
N GLN A 123 -3.82 -25.40 -34.45
CA GLN A 123 -3.40 -26.63 -33.79
C GLN A 123 -4.54 -27.64 -33.71
N ILE A 124 -4.19 -28.90 -33.93
CA ILE A 124 -5.05 -30.05 -33.68
C ILE A 124 -4.52 -30.81 -32.48
N ILE A 125 -5.43 -31.17 -31.57
CA ILE A 125 -5.15 -32.04 -30.43
C ILE A 125 -5.53 -33.47 -30.84
N GLY A 126 -4.55 -34.36 -30.95
CA GLY A 126 -4.75 -35.77 -31.34
C GLY A 126 -3.85 -36.21 -32.50
N ASP A 127 -4.01 -37.45 -32.96
CA ASP A 127 -3.24 -37.98 -34.09
C ASP A 127 -3.77 -37.41 -35.42
N SER A 128 -3.01 -36.52 -36.04
CA SER A 128 -3.37 -35.92 -37.33
C SER A 128 -3.47 -36.95 -38.46
N LYS A 129 -2.83 -38.13 -38.32
CA LYS A 129 -2.90 -39.23 -39.29
C LYS A 129 -4.25 -39.93 -39.30
N ALA A 130 -5.06 -39.76 -38.24
CA ALA A 130 -6.40 -40.32 -38.15
C ALA A 130 -7.48 -39.43 -38.82
N ILE A 131 -7.11 -38.24 -39.32
CA ILE A 131 -8.06 -37.30 -39.91
C ILE A 131 -8.43 -37.73 -41.34
N PRO A 132 -9.73 -37.92 -41.66
CA PRO A 132 -10.17 -38.22 -43.02
C PRO A 132 -9.75 -37.16 -44.05
N LYS A 133 -9.41 -37.57 -45.27
CA LYS A 133 -8.91 -36.66 -46.34
C LYS A 133 -9.86 -35.51 -46.68
N ASN A 134 -11.17 -35.74 -46.67
CA ASN A 134 -12.18 -34.71 -46.90
C ASN A 134 -12.20 -33.65 -45.80
N VAL A 135 -11.96 -34.05 -44.55
CA VAL A 135 -11.83 -33.13 -43.40
C VAL A 135 -10.51 -32.37 -43.50
N LEU A 136 -9.42 -33.02 -43.93
CA LEU A 136 -8.13 -32.36 -44.12
C LEU A 136 -8.20 -31.23 -45.16
N GLU A 137 -8.88 -31.47 -46.28
CA GLU A 137 -9.09 -30.46 -47.32
C GLU A 137 -9.92 -29.27 -46.79
N ASP A 138 -10.92 -29.55 -45.97
CA ASP A 138 -11.72 -28.52 -45.32
C ASP A 138 -10.89 -27.68 -44.32
N LEU A 139 -10.05 -28.33 -43.51
CA LEU A 139 -9.14 -27.67 -42.57
C LEU A 139 -8.09 -26.83 -43.30
N LYS A 140 -7.59 -27.32 -44.42
CA LYS A 140 -6.67 -26.55 -45.29
C LYS A 140 -7.34 -25.29 -45.82
N ASN A 141 -8.59 -25.40 -46.29
CA ASN A 141 -9.33 -24.27 -46.85
C ASN A 141 -9.83 -23.27 -45.79
N ARG A 142 -10.19 -23.72 -44.59
CA ARG A 142 -10.70 -22.87 -43.50
C ARG A 142 -9.63 -22.37 -42.52
N TYR A 143 -8.49 -23.02 -42.44
CA TYR A 143 -7.49 -22.68 -41.43
C TYR A 143 -6.08 -22.70 -41.97
N GLY A 144 -5.85 -23.01 -43.25
CA GLY A 144 -4.48 -23.15 -43.78
C GLY A 144 -3.74 -24.34 -43.20
N TYR A 145 -4.44 -25.36 -42.69
CA TYR A 145 -3.82 -26.55 -42.11
C TYR A 145 -3.23 -27.45 -43.20
N GLU A 146 -1.93 -27.71 -43.12
CA GLU A 146 -1.19 -28.52 -44.10
C GLU A 146 -0.76 -29.88 -43.54
N GLY A 147 -1.60 -30.49 -42.68
CA GLY A 147 -1.29 -31.77 -42.02
C GLY A 147 -0.37 -31.66 -40.80
N LYS A 148 0.09 -30.46 -40.48
CA LYS A 148 0.88 -30.12 -39.28
C LYS A 148 0.34 -28.86 -38.63
N ASN A 149 0.52 -28.79 -37.32
CA ASN A 149 0.25 -27.58 -36.56
C ASN A 149 1.12 -26.45 -37.09
N TYR A 150 0.61 -25.22 -37.10
CA TYR A 150 1.42 -24.09 -37.53
C TYR A 150 1.25 -22.88 -36.63
N LYS A 151 2.30 -22.05 -36.60
CA LYS A 151 2.32 -20.75 -35.90
C LYS A 151 3.08 -19.72 -36.71
N SER A 152 2.86 -18.46 -36.38
CA SER A 152 3.56 -17.33 -37.00
C SER A 152 4.56 -16.70 -36.03
N ILE A 153 5.69 -16.24 -36.57
CA ILE A 153 6.67 -15.42 -35.88
C ILE A 153 6.79 -14.10 -36.63
N PHE A 154 6.53 -13.00 -35.94
CA PHE A 154 6.57 -11.65 -36.49
C PHE A 154 7.87 -10.97 -36.08
N LYS A 155 8.74 -10.71 -37.06
CA LYS A 155 10.07 -10.10 -36.85
C LYS A 155 10.03 -8.58 -36.66
N LYS A 156 8.96 -7.95 -37.16
CA LYS A 156 8.73 -6.50 -37.15
C LYS A 156 7.37 -6.20 -36.54
N GLU A 157 6.99 -4.91 -36.45
CA GLU A 157 5.75 -4.54 -35.77
C GLU A 157 4.52 -5.17 -36.44
N VAL A 158 3.48 -5.40 -35.63
CA VAL A 158 2.17 -5.85 -36.12
C VAL A 158 1.13 -4.82 -35.72
N TYR A 159 0.45 -4.27 -36.71
CA TYR A 159 -0.62 -3.29 -36.55
C TYR A 159 -1.93 -3.84 -37.09
N ILE A 160 -2.96 -3.88 -36.26
CA ILE A 160 -4.30 -4.33 -36.64
C ILE A 160 -5.23 -3.14 -36.59
N ASN A 161 -5.31 -2.40 -37.69
CA ASN A 161 -6.07 -1.18 -37.83
C ASN A 161 -7.39 -1.39 -38.59
N CYS A 162 -8.15 -2.40 -38.19
CA CYS A 162 -9.47 -2.73 -38.73
C CYS A 162 -10.41 -3.18 -37.61
N ASN A 163 -11.71 -3.07 -37.85
CA ASN A 163 -12.73 -3.67 -36.99
C ASN A 163 -12.91 -5.13 -37.40
N CYS A 164 -12.81 -6.04 -36.44
CA CYS A 164 -12.93 -7.47 -36.70
C CYS A 164 -14.31 -7.96 -36.27
N LEU A 165 -15.14 -8.32 -37.25
CA LEU A 165 -16.43 -8.97 -36.99
C LEU A 165 -16.24 -10.44 -36.62
N GLU A 166 -15.30 -11.12 -37.31
CA GLU A 166 -14.92 -12.50 -37.04
C GLU A 166 -13.70 -12.62 -36.11
N ARG A 167 -13.45 -13.85 -35.63
CA ARG A 167 -12.42 -14.11 -34.62
C ARG A 167 -11.02 -13.84 -35.18
N LEU A 168 -10.22 -13.12 -34.40
CA LEU A 168 -8.80 -12.93 -34.62
C LEU A 168 -8.00 -13.91 -33.76
N ASN A 169 -7.23 -14.80 -34.39
CA ASN A 169 -6.49 -15.86 -33.71
C ASN A 169 -4.99 -15.80 -34.02
N PHE A 170 -4.21 -15.49 -32.98
CA PHE A 170 -2.76 -15.49 -32.94
C PHE A 170 -2.20 -16.53 -31.97
N SER A 171 -2.97 -17.50 -31.50
CA SER A 171 -2.50 -18.43 -30.46
C SER A 171 -1.12 -19.04 -30.80
N HIS A 172 -0.23 -19.25 -29.83
CA HIS A 172 1.13 -19.77 -30.06
C HIS A 172 2.05 -18.91 -30.93
N CYS A 173 1.65 -17.69 -31.33
CA CYS A 173 2.51 -16.81 -32.10
C CYS A 173 3.57 -16.13 -31.24
N GLU A 174 4.63 -15.68 -31.89
CA GLU A 174 5.71 -14.92 -31.26
C GLU A 174 5.88 -13.58 -31.95
N PHE A 175 5.98 -12.51 -31.16
CA PHE A 175 6.15 -11.15 -31.64
C PHE A 175 7.47 -10.60 -31.13
N GLU A 176 8.43 -10.39 -32.05
CA GLU A 176 9.76 -9.86 -31.71
C GLU A 176 9.78 -8.34 -31.60
N SER A 177 8.74 -7.67 -32.10
CA SER A 177 8.60 -6.21 -32.08
C SER A 177 7.20 -5.80 -31.60
N LYS A 178 6.92 -4.50 -31.60
CA LYS A 178 5.68 -3.92 -31.06
C LYS A 178 4.44 -4.52 -31.72
N VAL A 179 3.43 -4.83 -30.91
CA VAL A 179 2.09 -5.21 -31.39
C VAL A 179 1.11 -4.12 -30.98
N SER A 180 0.27 -3.68 -31.91
CA SER A 180 -0.81 -2.75 -31.59
C SER A 180 -2.07 -3.06 -32.37
N LEU A 181 -3.20 -2.91 -31.70
CA LEU A 181 -4.52 -2.96 -32.35
C LEU A 181 -4.91 -1.60 -32.94
N ARG A 182 -3.94 -0.70 -33.15
CA ARG A 182 -4.13 0.62 -33.76
C ARG A 182 -2.89 1.08 -34.49
N PHE A 183 -3.07 1.68 -35.67
CA PHE A 183 -1.94 2.26 -36.41
C PHE A 183 -1.66 3.72 -36.02
N LEU A 184 -2.71 4.49 -35.73
CA LEU A 184 -2.62 5.89 -35.29
C LEU A 184 -3.12 5.99 -33.84
N LYS A 185 -2.51 6.89 -33.05
CA LYS A 185 -3.01 7.26 -31.73
C LYS A 185 -4.20 8.22 -31.87
N ASP A 186 -5.26 7.79 -32.55
CA ASP A 186 -6.56 8.41 -32.39
C ASP A 186 -7.27 7.75 -31.21
N ASN A 187 -7.95 8.53 -30.36
CA ASN A 187 -8.69 8.02 -29.20
C ASN A 187 -9.99 7.31 -29.63
N LYS A 188 -9.94 6.57 -30.75
CA LYS A 188 -11.07 5.87 -31.36
C LYS A 188 -10.98 4.39 -31.09
N TYR A 189 -12.07 3.83 -30.60
CA TYR A 189 -12.19 2.41 -30.34
C TYR A 189 -12.00 1.56 -31.60
N LYS A 190 -11.38 0.39 -31.41
CA LYS A 190 -11.31 -0.68 -32.41
C LYS A 190 -12.06 -1.88 -31.88
N GLU A 191 -13.02 -2.35 -32.66
CA GLU A 191 -14.02 -3.33 -32.23
C GLU A 191 -13.68 -4.74 -32.73
N PHE A 192 -13.67 -5.70 -31.81
CA PHE A 192 -13.41 -7.12 -32.06
C PHE A 192 -14.60 -7.93 -31.53
N HIS A 193 -15.65 -8.04 -32.36
CA HIS A 193 -16.96 -8.57 -31.96
C HIS A 193 -16.91 -10.05 -31.53
N ASN A 194 -16.20 -10.88 -32.30
CA ASN A 194 -16.04 -12.31 -32.01
C ASN A 194 -14.78 -12.63 -31.18
N GLY A 195 -14.32 -11.66 -30.38
CA GLY A 195 -13.18 -11.80 -29.48
C GLY A 195 -11.82 -11.96 -30.18
N VAL A 196 -10.76 -11.98 -29.39
CA VAL A 196 -9.38 -12.25 -29.86
C VAL A 196 -8.77 -13.42 -29.11
N ASN A 197 -7.88 -14.16 -29.75
CA ASN A 197 -7.15 -15.27 -29.13
C ASN A 197 -5.64 -15.10 -29.30
N PHE A 198 -4.97 -14.72 -28.23
CA PHE A 198 -3.52 -14.65 -28.09
C PHE A 198 -2.98 -15.74 -27.17
N SER A 199 -3.73 -16.82 -26.90
CA SER A 199 -3.28 -17.84 -25.95
C SER A 199 -1.92 -18.44 -26.35
N ASN A 200 -1.02 -18.67 -25.39
CA ASN A 200 0.34 -19.18 -25.60
C ASN A 200 1.25 -18.25 -26.43
N CYS A 201 0.98 -16.94 -26.46
CA CYS A 201 1.82 -15.98 -27.18
C CYS A 201 3.02 -15.51 -26.36
N ILE A 202 4.10 -15.16 -27.07
CA ILE A 202 5.26 -14.47 -26.49
C ILE A 202 5.38 -13.09 -27.15
N PHE A 203 5.34 -12.04 -26.35
CA PHE A 203 5.53 -10.65 -26.76
C PHE A 203 6.86 -10.15 -26.21
N LYS A 204 7.88 -10.03 -27.06
CA LYS A 204 9.23 -9.61 -26.66
C LYS A 204 9.37 -8.08 -26.53
N ASN A 205 8.39 -7.32 -26.98
CA ASN A 205 8.41 -5.86 -27.02
C ASN A 205 7.06 -5.29 -26.57
N GLU A 206 6.94 -3.96 -26.57
CA GLU A 206 5.75 -3.23 -26.10
C GLU A 206 4.46 -3.69 -26.81
N VAL A 207 3.37 -3.75 -26.05
CA VAL A 207 2.04 -4.11 -26.56
C VAL A 207 1.07 -2.96 -26.26
N ASP A 208 0.37 -2.50 -27.30
CA ASP A 208 -0.57 -1.38 -27.23
C ASP A 208 -1.96 -1.80 -27.70
N PHE A 209 -2.75 -2.23 -26.72
CA PHE A 209 -4.16 -2.62 -26.82
C PHE A 209 -5.07 -1.58 -26.17
N SER A 210 -4.66 -0.31 -26.17
CA SER A 210 -5.46 0.80 -25.67
C SER A 210 -6.77 0.97 -26.45
N TYR A 211 -7.81 1.39 -25.75
CA TYR A 211 -9.23 1.40 -26.15
C TYR A 211 -9.67 0.26 -27.09
N PHE A 212 -9.32 -0.95 -26.69
CA PHE A 212 -9.75 -2.17 -27.32
C PHE A 212 -11.18 -2.51 -26.89
N VAL A 213 -12.09 -2.72 -27.85
CA VAL A 213 -13.45 -3.21 -27.58
C VAL A 213 -13.56 -4.65 -28.01
N SER A 214 -14.06 -5.52 -27.13
CA SER A 214 -14.06 -6.95 -27.43
C SER A 214 -15.26 -7.73 -26.91
N GLY A 215 -15.73 -8.68 -27.72
CA GLY A 215 -16.86 -9.55 -27.41
C GLY A 215 -18.21 -8.86 -27.58
N THR A 216 -18.28 -7.79 -28.39
CA THR A 216 -19.50 -7.03 -28.61
C THR A 216 -20.49 -7.84 -29.43
N PRO A 217 -21.78 -7.91 -29.03
CA PRO A 217 -22.81 -8.48 -29.87
C PRO A 217 -22.76 -7.83 -31.25
N LEU A 218 -23.00 -8.65 -32.27
CA LEU A 218 -23.17 -8.15 -33.62
C LEU A 218 -24.42 -7.24 -33.70
N PRO A 219 -24.45 -6.21 -34.57
CA PRO A 219 -25.64 -5.38 -34.80
C PRO A 219 -26.87 -6.22 -35.15
N ASP A 220 -28.07 -5.77 -34.73
CA ASP A 220 -29.35 -6.45 -34.96
C ASP A 220 -29.53 -6.83 -36.46
N ASN A 221 -30.04 -8.04 -36.72
CA ASN A 221 -30.21 -8.72 -38.03
C ASN A 221 -29.09 -9.68 -38.51
N LYS A 222 -28.15 -10.11 -37.65
CA LYS A 222 -27.14 -11.13 -38.01
C LYS A 222 -27.47 -12.53 -37.47
N TYR A 223 -27.41 -13.54 -38.33
CA TYR A 223 -27.85 -14.93 -38.08
C TYR A 223 -26.94 -15.74 -37.12
N TYR A 224 -25.78 -15.21 -36.71
CA TYR A 224 -24.84 -15.90 -35.82
C TYR A 224 -24.24 -14.94 -34.78
N ASN A 225 -24.97 -14.64 -33.70
CA ASN A 225 -24.41 -13.93 -32.55
C ASN A 225 -23.55 -14.87 -31.71
N ASN A 226 -22.32 -15.14 -32.17
CA ASN A 226 -21.36 -15.99 -31.49
C ASN A 226 -20.31 -15.16 -30.75
N ALA A 227 -20.67 -14.11 -30.00
CA ALA A 227 -19.67 -13.35 -29.24
C ALA A 227 -18.80 -14.30 -28.39
N GLN A 228 -17.53 -14.46 -28.77
CA GLN A 228 -16.58 -15.33 -28.10
C GLN A 228 -15.78 -14.58 -27.04
N ASN A 229 -15.10 -15.35 -26.19
CA ASN A 229 -14.27 -14.82 -25.14
C ASN A 229 -12.92 -14.33 -25.68
N THR A 230 -12.38 -13.32 -25.01
CA THR A 230 -11.03 -12.82 -25.26
C THR A 230 -10.01 -13.59 -24.45
N LEU A 231 -9.00 -14.15 -25.13
CA LEU A 231 -8.05 -15.07 -24.52
C LEU A 231 -6.63 -14.52 -24.62
N PHE A 232 -6.03 -14.29 -23.45
CA PHE A 232 -4.60 -14.05 -23.23
C PHE A 232 -4.10 -15.09 -22.22
N LYS A 233 -4.37 -16.39 -22.47
CA LYS A 233 -3.94 -17.46 -21.56
C LYS A 233 -2.49 -17.85 -21.83
N ASP A 234 -1.73 -18.15 -20.79
CA ASP A 234 -0.35 -18.65 -20.91
C ASP A 234 0.55 -17.71 -21.75
N CYS A 235 0.29 -16.39 -21.71
CA CYS A 235 1.07 -15.40 -22.43
C CYS A 235 2.30 -14.95 -21.64
N ILE A 236 3.39 -14.65 -22.35
CA ILE A 236 4.56 -14.00 -21.77
C ILE A 236 4.69 -12.62 -22.38
N PHE A 237 4.59 -11.58 -21.55
CA PHE A 237 4.82 -10.19 -21.93
C PHE A 237 6.15 -9.71 -21.34
N GLU A 238 7.17 -9.54 -22.19
CA GLU A 238 8.52 -9.19 -21.73
C GLU A 238 8.71 -7.69 -21.48
N ASN A 239 7.82 -6.86 -22.01
CA ASN A 239 7.87 -5.40 -21.92
C ASN A 239 6.47 -4.84 -21.57
N LYS A 240 6.34 -3.51 -21.56
CA LYS A 240 5.12 -2.81 -21.15
C LYS A 240 3.90 -3.20 -21.99
N VAL A 241 2.76 -3.33 -21.32
CA VAL A 241 1.48 -3.68 -21.95
C VAL A 241 0.43 -2.65 -21.58
N ASP A 242 -0.28 -2.14 -22.57
CA ASP A 242 -1.26 -1.09 -22.37
C ASP A 242 -2.66 -1.54 -22.83
N PHE A 243 -3.62 -1.57 -21.91
CA PHE A 243 -5.04 -1.82 -22.14
C PHE A 243 -5.91 -0.60 -21.78
N HIS A 244 -5.35 0.58 -21.49
CA HIS A 244 -6.16 1.68 -20.93
C HIS A 244 -7.39 2.02 -21.79
N ASN A 245 -8.47 2.45 -21.15
CA ASN A 245 -9.75 2.77 -21.78
C ASN A 245 -10.39 1.60 -22.56
N SER A 246 -9.98 0.34 -22.35
CA SER A 246 -10.57 -0.80 -23.07
C SER A 246 -11.89 -1.28 -22.48
N LYS A 247 -12.80 -1.76 -23.34
CA LYS A 247 -14.11 -2.28 -22.95
C LYS A 247 -14.29 -3.73 -23.37
N ILE A 248 -14.47 -4.61 -22.39
CA ILE A 248 -14.66 -6.04 -22.60
C ILE A 248 -16.13 -6.39 -22.28
N THR A 249 -16.92 -6.66 -23.32
CA THR A 249 -18.35 -6.96 -23.18
C THR A 249 -18.66 -8.44 -22.96
N ASN A 250 -17.71 -9.32 -23.28
CA ASN A 250 -17.77 -10.75 -22.97
C ASN A 250 -16.67 -11.15 -21.97
N ASN A 251 -16.44 -12.45 -21.74
CA ASN A 251 -15.40 -12.85 -20.77
C ASN A 251 -13.99 -12.62 -21.33
N ILE A 252 -13.06 -12.25 -20.45
CA ILE A 252 -11.63 -12.14 -20.74
C ILE A 252 -10.82 -13.02 -19.78
N TYR A 253 -9.80 -13.71 -20.31
CA TYR A 253 -8.96 -14.63 -19.55
C TYR A 253 -7.48 -14.33 -19.77
N PHE A 254 -6.81 -13.90 -18.70
CA PHE A 254 -5.35 -13.72 -18.61
C PHE A 254 -4.63 -14.91 -17.97
N ASN A 255 -5.32 -16.06 -17.79
CA ASN A 255 -4.86 -17.15 -16.95
C ASN A 255 -3.41 -17.56 -17.21
N ASN A 256 -2.62 -17.74 -16.14
CA ASN A 256 -1.20 -18.13 -16.18
C ASN A 256 -0.29 -17.19 -16.99
N SER A 257 -0.75 -15.97 -17.30
CA SER A 257 0.10 -15.01 -18.00
C SER A 257 1.15 -14.38 -17.09
N HIS A 258 2.30 -14.08 -17.66
CA HIS A 258 3.43 -13.46 -16.98
C HIS A 258 3.72 -12.08 -17.56
N PHE A 259 3.50 -11.04 -16.76
CA PHE A 259 3.84 -9.66 -17.09
C PHE A 259 5.19 -9.31 -16.45
N LYS A 260 6.25 -9.24 -17.27
CA LYS A 260 7.62 -8.95 -16.81
C LYS A 260 7.89 -7.45 -16.58
N ASP A 261 7.07 -6.58 -17.15
CA ASP A 261 7.11 -5.12 -16.97
C ASP A 261 5.71 -4.58 -16.61
N TYR A 262 5.55 -3.26 -16.53
CA TYR A 262 4.30 -2.60 -16.18
C TYR A 262 3.15 -2.95 -17.14
N VAL A 263 1.97 -3.16 -16.57
CA VAL A 263 0.71 -3.35 -17.32
C VAL A 263 -0.31 -2.31 -16.87
N ASP A 264 -0.99 -1.69 -17.85
CA ASP A 264 -1.96 -0.64 -17.62
C ASP A 264 -3.38 -1.07 -18.00
N PHE A 265 -4.27 -1.17 -17.02
CA PHE A 265 -5.71 -1.39 -17.18
C PHE A 265 -6.54 -0.13 -16.83
N HIS A 266 -5.91 1.05 -16.77
CA HIS A 266 -6.58 2.29 -16.40
C HIS A 266 -7.88 2.52 -17.19
N GLU A 267 -8.99 2.79 -16.50
CA GLU A 267 -10.30 3.01 -17.11
C GLU A 267 -10.80 1.84 -17.98
N CYS A 268 -10.37 0.60 -17.69
CA CYS A 268 -10.97 -0.58 -18.32
C CYS A 268 -12.38 -0.87 -17.77
N GLU A 269 -13.29 -1.29 -18.66
CA GLU A 269 -14.63 -1.75 -18.30
C GLU A 269 -14.79 -3.25 -18.60
N PHE A 270 -15.14 -4.04 -17.59
CA PHE A 270 -15.42 -5.47 -17.71
C PHE A 270 -16.89 -5.76 -17.40
N GLU A 271 -17.65 -6.12 -18.44
CA GLU A 271 -19.11 -6.38 -18.33
C GLU A 271 -19.43 -7.80 -17.82
N LYS A 272 -18.50 -8.74 -17.96
CA LYS A 272 -18.62 -10.14 -17.51
C LYS A 272 -17.35 -10.61 -16.78
N THR A 273 -17.05 -11.91 -16.80
CA THR A 273 -15.90 -12.52 -16.11
C THR A 273 -14.57 -11.95 -16.63
N ALA A 274 -13.77 -11.39 -15.72
CA ALA A 274 -12.37 -11.05 -15.95
C ALA A 274 -11.49 -11.98 -15.10
N SER A 275 -10.78 -12.89 -15.74
CA SER A 275 -10.00 -13.91 -15.03
C SER A 275 -8.50 -13.63 -15.10
N PHE A 276 -7.90 -13.43 -13.93
CA PHE A 276 -6.47 -13.27 -13.69
C PHE A 276 -5.89 -14.49 -12.95
N TYR A 277 -6.53 -15.65 -13.05
CA TYR A 277 -6.08 -16.88 -12.39
C TYR A 277 -4.60 -17.19 -12.68
N GLY A 278 -3.76 -17.34 -11.66
CA GLY A 278 -2.35 -17.69 -11.87
C GLY A 278 -1.51 -16.61 -12.55
N VAL A 279 -1.99 -15.37 -12.67
CA VAL A 279 -1.23 -14.28 -13.28
C VAL A 279 -0.06 -13.88 -12.40
N ARG A 280 1.08 -13.62 -13.01
CA ARG A 280 2.28 -13.13 -12.33
C ARG A 280 2.61 -11.70 -12.75
N PHE A 281 2.67 -10.78 -11.79
CA PHE A 281 3.09 -9.39 -12.00
C PHE A 281 4.48 -9.15 -11.40
N GLU A 282 5.47 -8.89 -12.25
CA GLU A 282 6.83 -8.54 -11.78
C GLU A 282 6.94 -7.08 -11.32
N LYS A 283 6.01 -6.22 -11.75
CA LYS A 283 5.88 -4.82 -11.36
C LYS A 283 4.42 -4.47 -11.09
N ALA A 284 4.18 -3.40 -10.33
CA ALA A 284 2.84 -3.01 -9.91
C ALA A 284 1.89 -2.75 -11.11
N PRO A 285 0.75 -3.47 -11.22
CA PRO A 285 -0.24 -3.24 -12.26
C PRO A 285 -1.09 -2.00 -11.96
N ASN A 286 -1.51 -1.28 -13.00
CA ASN A 286 -2.42 -0.14 -12.86
C ASN A 286 -3.86 -0.58 -13.13
N PHE A 287 -4.70 -0.59 -12.10
CA PHE A 287 -6.15 -0.83 -12.17
C PHE A 287 -6.97 0.43 -11.82
N SER A 288 -6.35 1.62 -11.86
CA SER A 288 -7.02 2.86 -11.49
C SER A 288 -8.25 3.11 -12.36
N ALA A 289 -9.36 3.49 -11.73
CA ALA A 289 -10.65 3.69 -12.39
C ALA A 289 -11.15 2.48 -13.21
N CYS A 290 -10.65 1.26 -12.97
CA CYS A 290 -11.24 0.05 -13.54
C CYS A 290 -12.67 -0.14 -13.01
N TYR A 291 -13.56 -0.54 -13.92
CA TYR A 291 -14.93 -0.90 -13.60
C TYR A 291 -15.19 -2.39 -13.86
N PHE A 292 -15.51 -3.12 -12.78
CA PHE A 292 -15.99 -4.50 -12.85
C PHE A 292 -17.49 -4.51 -12.57
N LYS A 293 -18.30 -4.80 -13.59
CA LYS A 293 -19.77 -4.84 -13.45
C LYS A 293 -20.24 -5.88 -12.43
N GLU A 294 -19.57 -7.04 -12.41
CA GLU A 294 -19.82 -8.10 -11.45
C GLU A 294 -18.53 -8.47 -10.72
N PRO A 295 -18.22 -7.83 -9.58
CA PRO A 295 -16.98 -8.08 -8.83
C PRO A 295 -16.79 -9.55 -8.41
N LYS A 296 -17.88 -10.27 -8.14
CA LYS A 296 -17.84 -11.71 -7.79
C LYS A 296 -17.40 -12.62 -8.96
N ALA A 297 -17.52 -12.14 -10.20
CA ALA A 297 -17.10 -12.88 -11.39
C ALA A 297 -15.63 -12.65 -11.76
N VAL A 298 -14.93 -11.74 -11.07
CA VAL A 298 -13.48 -11.53 -11.26
C VAL A 298 -12.74 -12.71 -10.63
N ASN A 299 -11.73 -13.28 -11.29
CA ASN A 299 -10.94 -14.37 -10.70
C ASN A 299 -9.53 -13.88 -10.39
N LEU A 300 -9.18 -13.76 -9.11
CA LEU A 300 -7.86 -13.34 -8.62
C LEU A 300 -7.13 -14.45 -7.86
N ILE A 301 -7.57 -15.72 -8.02
CA ILE A 301 -6.96 -16.86 -7.33
C ILE A 301 -5.55 -17.11 -7.90
N ASN A 302 -4.58 -17.36 -7.03
CA ASN A 302 -3.18 -17.62 -7.36
C ASN A 302 -2.49 -16.47 -8.13
N VAL A 303 -2.94 -15.23 -7.96
CA VAL A 303 -2.21 -14.07 -8.49
C VAL A 303 -0.91 -13.91 -7.70
N ASP A 304 0.23 -14.07 -8.37
CA ASP A 304 1.57 -13.92 -7.77
C ASP A 304 1.92 -12.42 -7.69
N ILE A 305 2.00 -11.94 -6.45
CA ILE A 305 2.38 -10.58 -6.07
C ILE A 305 3.65 -10.55 -5.22
N ASP A 306 4.47 -11.60 -5.21
CA ASP A 306 5.65 -11.70 -4.35
C ASP A 306 6.66 -10.57 -4.58
N LYS A 307 6.69 -10.00 -5.79
CA LYS A 307 7.53 -8.86 -6.14
C LYS A 307 6.89 -7.49 -5.87
N LEU A 308 5.61 -7.46 -5.47
CA LEU A 308 4.90 -6.22 -5.15
C LEU A 308 5.12 -5.86 -3.67
N ASP A 309 6.18 -5.11 -3.42
CA ASP A 309 6.47 -4.55 -2.11
C ASP A 309 6.42 -3.01 -2.10
N PHE A 310 6.68 -2.42 -0.94
CA PHE A 310 6.73 -0.97 -0.80
C PHE A 310 7.74 -0.30 -1.73
N ARG A 311 8.86 -0.96 -2.05
CA ARG A 311 9.85 -0.43 -2.99
C ARG A 311 9.31 -0.44 -4.41
N SER A 312 8.67 -1.52 -4.85
CA SER A 312 8.04 -1.59 -6.18
C SER A 312 6.96 -0.51 -6.38
N ALA A 313 6.26 -0.11 -5.31
CA ALA A 313 5.29 0.97 -5.33
C ALA A 313 5.95 2.35 -5.50
N GLU A 314 7.11 2.57 -4.87
CA GLU A 314 7.94 3.76 -5.12
C GLU A 314 8.50 3.77 -6.55
N ASP A 315 9.02 2.63 -7.00
CA ASP A 315 9.57 2.45 -8.34
C ASP A 315 8.49 2.73 -9.40
N TYR A 316 7.25 2.25 -9.22
CA TYR A 316 6.11 2.58 -10.09
C TYR A 316 5.90 4.10 -10.27
N ILE A 317 5.95 4.87 -9.18
CA ILE A 317 5.77 6.32 -9.24
C ILE A 317 6.95 6.98 -9.96
N GLN A 318 8.17 6.54 -9.66
CA GLN A 318 9.40 7.12 -10.21
C GLN A 318 9.64 6.76 -11.68
N ASP A 319 9.24 5.56 -12.11
CA ASP A 319 9.43 5.09 -13.48
C ASP A 319 8.38 5.65 -14.45
N ASN A 320 7.19 6.02 -13.96
CA ASN A 320 6.06 6.38 -14.83
C ASN A 320 5.69 7.87 -14.83
N TYR A 321 6.18 8.71 -13.89
CA TYR A 321 5.75 10.12 -13.83
C TYR A 321 6.11 10.96 -15.08
N GLN A 322 7.14 10.58 -15.84
CA GLN A 322 7.58 11.28 -17.04
C GLN A 322 6.73 10.92 -18.28
N ASP A 323 5.41 10.98 -18.12
CA ASP A 323 4.44 10.64 -19.15
C ASP A 323 4.38 11.70 -20.29
N GLY A 324 3.53 11.45 -21.28
CA GLY A 324 3.34 12.38 -22.39
C GLY A 324 2.90 13.78 -21.93
N ASN A 325 2.08 13.84 -20.87
CA ASN A 325 1.60 15.10 -20.30
C ASN A 325 2.74 15.88 -19.64
N TYR A 326 3.62 15.21 -18.88
CA TYR A 326 4.81 15.80 -18.28
C TYR A 326 5.73 16.34 -19.36
N LYS A 327 6.02 15.52 -20.38
CA LYS A 327 6.85 15.92 -21.52
C LYS A 327 6.26 17.14 -22.23
N ASN A 328 4.95 17.21 -22.42
CA ASN A 328 4.30 18.37 -23.02
C ASN A 328 4.36 19.62 -22.13
N ALA A 329 4.23 19.47 -20.81
CA ALA A 329 4.33 20.58 -19.86
C ALA A 329 5.72 21.25 -19.90
N ILE A 330 6.79 20.46 -20.10
CA ILE A 330 8.17 20.96 -20.16
C ILE A 330 8.63 21.40 -21.57
N LYS A 331 7.98 20.91 -22.64
CA LYS A 331 8.44 21.06 -24.04
C LYS A 331 8.20 22.44 -24.65
N ASN A 332 7.38 23.29 -24.01
CA ASN A 332 6.98 24.59 -24.57
C ASN A 332 7.51 25.81 -23.79
N ASN A 333 8.44 25.63 -22.84
CA ASN A 333 8.83 26.72 -21.96
C ASN A 333 10.30 26.60 -21.51
N GLU A 334 11.24 27.13 -22.29
CA GLU A 334 12.68 27.19 -21.95
C GLU A 334 12.94 27.86 -20.59
N LYS A 335 12.01 28.72 -20.15
CA LYS A 335 12.05 29.40 -18.85
C LYS A 335 11.79 28.44 -17.68
N ILE A 336 10.92 27.43 -17.86
CA ILE A 336 10.63 26.40 -16.85
C ILE A 336 11.82 25.46 -16.66
N GLN A 337 12.51 25.10 -17.73
CA GLN A 337 13.71 24.25 -17.63
C GLN A 337 14.87 24.92 -16.87
N LYS A 338 14.87 26.26 -16.80
CA LYS A 338 15.84 27.05 -16.02
C LYS A 338 15.36 27.40 -14.61
N ASP A 339 14.08 27.19 -14.30
CA ASP A 339 13.51 27.40 -12.97
C ASP A 339 13.41 26.06 -12.23
N GLU A 340 14.44 25.74 -11.44
CA GLU A 340 14.52 24.51 -10.66
C GLU A 340 13.29 24.30 -9.76
N LYS A 341 12.70 25.38 -9.24
CA LYS A 341 11.56 25.30 -8.32
C LYS A 341 10.29 24.92 -9.08
N GLU A 342 10.07 25.50 -10.25
CA GLU A 342 8.92 25.20 -11.10
C GLU A 342 9.02 23.80 -11.70
N LEU A 343 10.23 23.38 -12.12
CA LEU A 343 10.47 22.01 -12.59
C LEU A 343 10.15 20.99 -11.49
N TYR A 344 10.65 21.20 -10.27
CA TYR A 344 10.37 20.34 -9.12
C TYR A 344 8.87 20.30 -8.75
N ARG A 345 8.14 21.41 -8.94
CA ARG A 345 6.69 21.46 -8.77
C ARG A 345 5.98 20.54 -9.76
N ILE A 346 6.26 20.72 -11.05
CA ILE A 346 5.67 19.92 -12.14
C ILE A 346 6.00 18.44 -11.94
N GLU A 347 7.24 18.10 -11.60
CA GLU A 347 7.61 16.71 -11.29
C GLU A 347 6.74 16.11 -10.19
N ASN A 348 6.54 16.82 -9.08
CA ASN A 348 5.75 16.33 -7.96
C ASN A 348 4.25 16.28 -8.26
N GLU A 349 3.70 17.17 -9.09
CA GLU A 349 2.31 17.08 -9.56
C GLU A 349 2.08 15.79 -10.37
N HIS A 350 3.00 15.46 -11.27
CA HIS A 350 2.92 14.22 -12.04
C HIS A 350 3.14 12.98 -11.15
N LYS A 351 4.11 13.01 -10.23
CA LYS A 351 4.29 11.92 -9.24
C LYS A 351 3.05 11.74 -8.37
N LEU A 352 2.39 12.84 -7.98
CA LEU A 352 1.15 12.80 -7.20
C LEU A 352 0.01 12.12 -7.97
N ARG A 353 -0.11 12.36 -9.28
CA ARG A 353 -1.07 11.64 -10.14
C ARG A 353 -0.81 10.13 -10.12
N TYR A 354 0.44 9.71 -10.31
CA TYR A 354 0.78 8.28 -10.28
C TYR A 354 0.61 7.64 -8.91
N ALA A 355 0.89 8.35 -7.82
CA ALA A 355 0.61 7.89 -6.46
C ALA A 355 -0.90 7.68 -6.23
N LYS A 356 -1.75 8.59 -6.74
CA LYS A 356 -3.21 8.47 -6.68
C LYS A 356 -3.71 7.27 -7.50
N ASN A 357 -3.20 7.08 -8.72
CA ASN A 357 -3.55 5.95 -9.57
C ASN A 357 -3.17 4.62 -8.90
N LEU A 358 -1.98 4.54 -8.31
CA LEU A 358 -1.52 3.33 -7.64
C LEU A 358 -2.40 3.00 -6.42
N LYS A 359 -2.70 3.99 -5.58
CA LYS A 359 -3.63 3.82 -4.45
C LYS A 359 -5.00 3.34 -4.93
N ASP A 360 -5.53 3.95 -5.98
CA ASP A 360 -6.84 3.58 -6.53
C ASP A 360 -6.84 2.16 -7.11
N SER A 361 -5.75 1.75 -7.76
CA SER A 361 -5.56 0.38 -8.28
C SER A 361 -5.67 -0.65 -7.16
N PHE A 362 -4.95 -0.44 -6.06
CA PHE A 362 -4.97 -1.34 -4.91
C PHE A 362 -6.33 -1.35 -4.22
N ARG A 363 -7.00 -0.19 -4.14
CA ARG A 363 -8.36 -0.07 -3.63
C ARG A 363 -9.35 -0.91 -4.46
N VAL A 364 -9.30 -0.80 -5.80
CA VAL A 364 -10.18 -1.55 -6.71
C VAL A 364 -10.03 -3.06 -6.50
N ILE A 365 -8.78 -3.57 -6.50
CA ILE A 365 -8.54 -5.01 -6.30
C ILE A 365 -8.98 -5.48 -4.92
N LYS A 366 -8.67 -4.71 -3.87
CA LYS A 366 -9.13 -4.99 -2.50
C LYS A 366 -10.66 -5.05 -2.44
N ASP A 367 -11.36 -4.08 -3.04
CA ASP A 367 -12.82 -4.02 -3.03
C ASP A 367 -13.42 -5.26 -3.76
N VAL A 368 -12.82 -5.71 -4.86
CA VAL A 368 -13.19 -6.96 -5.54
C VAL A 368 -13.05 -8.17 -4.61
N LEU A 369 -11.91 -8.32 -3.95
CA LEU A 369 -11.64 -9.45 -3.04
C LEU A 369 -12.59 -9.46 -1.83
N ILE A 370 -12.89 -8.29 -1.25
CA ILE A 370 -13.88 -8.16 -0.17
C ILE A 370 -15.26 -8.64 -0.63
N ASN A 371 -15.70 -8.27 -1.83
CA ASN A 371 -16.99 -8.71 -2.40
C ASN A 371 -17.05 -10.22 -2.66
N GLN A 372 -15.89 -10.87 -2.80
CA GLN A 372 -15.74 -12.32 -2.94
C GLN A 372 -15.66 -13.06 -1.60
N ASN A 373 -15.71 -12.34 -0.47
CA ASN A 373 -15.39 -12.86 0.86
C ASN A 373 -13.95 -13.39 0.98
N ASN A 374 -13.04 -12.94 0.11
CA ASN A 374 -11.63 -13.29 0.19
C ASN A 374 -10.87 -12.25 1.04
N THR A 375 -11.09 -12.31 2.36
CA THR A 375 -10.60 -11.29 3.29
C THR A 375 -9.09 -11.37 3.55
N LEU A 376 -8.47 -12.54 3.43
CA LEU A 376 -7.03 -12.72 3.66
C LEU A 376 -6.22 -12.04 2.57
N GLU A 377 -6.47 -12.38 1.31
CA GLU A 377 -5.79 -11.75 0.16
C GLU A 377 -6.10 -10.25 0.09
N ALA A 378 -7.31 -9.82 0.45
CA ALA A 378 -7.67 -8.40 0.50
C ALA A 378 -6.77 -7.58 1.45
N GLN A 379 -6.22 -8.19 2.51
CA GLN A 379 -5.35 -7.48 3.45
C GLN A 379 -4.01 -7.11 2.86
N GLU A 380 -3.46 -7.93 1.96
CA GLU A 380 -2.18 -7.63 1.31
C GLU A 380 -2.31 -6.43 0.39
N TRP A 381 -3.38 -6.38 -0.42
CA TRP A 381 -3.71 -5.23 -1.24
C TRP A 381 -4.06 -3.99 -0.42
N HIS A 382 -4.73 -4.14 0.73
CA HIS A 382 -5.01 -3.03 1.62
C HIS A 382 -3.73 -2.42 2.24
N LYS A 383 -2.75 -3.26 2.57
CA LYS A 383 -1.43 -2.79 3.04
C LYS A 383 -0.72 -1.95 1.98
N LEU A 384 -0.75 -2.39 0.72
CA LEU A 384 -0.21 -1.64 -0.41
C LEU A 384 -0.99 -0.32 -0.65
N GLU A 385 -2.32 -0.34 -0.54
CA GLU A 385 -3.19 0.85 -0.62
C GLU A 385 -2.81 1.91 0.43
N LEU A 386 -2.65 1.50 1.69
CA LEU A 386 -2.27 2.41 2.79
C LEU A 386 -0.89 3.02 2.58
N TYR A 387 0.05 2.24 2.05
CA TYR A 387 1.37 2.75 1.71
C TYR A 387 1.33 3.73 0.53
N ALA A 388 0.57 3.43 -0.53
CA ALA A 388 0.36 4.35 -1.63
C ALA A 388 -0.28 5.67 -1.14
N LYS A 389 -1.19 5.61 -0.16
CA LYS A 389 -1.75 6.79 0.49
C LYS A 389 -0.73 7.58 1.33
N GLU A 390 0.21 6.90 2.00
CA GLU A 390 1.34 7.55 2.70
C GLU A 390 2.18 8.36 1.69
N LYS A 391 2.52 7.77 0.54
CA LYS A 391 3.28 8.44 -0.53
C LYS A 391 2.52 9.59 -1.17
N GLU A 392 1.23 9.40 -1.46
CA GLU A 392 0.35 10.46 -1.95
C GLU A 392 0.39 11.67 -1.01
N ASN A 393 0.22 11.48 0.29
CA ASN A 393 0.23 12.57 1.27
C ASN A 393 1.60 13.26 1.36
N HIS A 394 2.70 12.49 1.32
CA HIS A 394 4.04 13.05 1.34
C HIS A 394 4.32 13.95 0.13
N ILE A 395 3.94 13.48 -1.08
CA ILE A 395 4.11 14.26 -2.31
C ILE A 395 3.19 15.49 -2.30
N ASP A 396 1.93 15.35 -1.89
CA ASP A 396 0.96 16.45 -1.79
C ASP A 396 1.44 17.58 -0.86
N LEU A 397 2.07 17.24 0.29
CA LEU A 397 2.71 18.22 1.16
C LEU A 397 3.84 18.96 0.45
N SER A 398 4.70 18.23 -0.27
CA SER A 398 5.83 18.84 -0.99
C SER A 398 5.38 19.82 -2.08
N VAL A 399 4.25 19.56 -2.75
CA VAL A 399 3.66 20.49 -3.73
C VAL A 399 3.12 21.74 -3.02
N LYS A 400 2.36 21.58 -1.93
CA LYS A 400 1.73 22.71 -1.22
C LYS A 400 2.72 23.63 -0.52
N ASP A 401 3.83 23.09 -0.03
CA ASP A 401 4.92 23.87 0.56
C ASP A 401 5.54 24.85 -0.46
N ILE A 402 5.61 24.44 -1.74
CA ILE A 402 6.13 25.25 -2.85
C ILE A 402 5.15 26.36 -3.22
N GLU A 403 3.85 26.03 -3.27
CA GLU A 403 2.75 26.93 -3.61
C GLU A 403 2.47 27.99 -2.55
N LYS A 404 3.07 27.87 -1.35
CA LYS A 404 2.76 28.70 -0.18
C LYS A 404 1.25 28.73 0.10
N ASN A 405 0.59 27.58 -0.02
CA ASN A 405 -0.85 27.48 0.17
C ASN A 405 -1.24 28.03 1.56
N PRO A 406 -2.15 29.02 1.65
CA PRO A 406 -2.46 29.69 2.91
C PRO A 406 -3.29 28.83 3.89
N ASP A 407 -3.86 27.71 3.45
CA ASP A 407 -4.66 26.82 4.31
C ASP A 407 -3.77 25.92 5.18
N ILE A 408 -3.21 26.53 6.23
CA ILE A 408 -2.36 25.88 7.22
C ILE A 408 -3.07 24.69 7.89
N SER A 409 -4.38 24.81 8.15
CA SER A 409 -5.17 23.76 8.81
C SER A 409 -5.19 22.47 8.00
N LYS A 410 -5.44 22.58 6.69
CA LYS A 410 -5.44 21.42 5.78
C LYS A 410 -4.07 20.78 5.64
N ASN A 411 -3.00 21.58 5.57
CA ASN A 411 -1.63 21.06 5.51
C ASN A 411 -1.26 20.30 6.79
N ILE A 412 -1.63 20.83 7.96
CA ILE A 412 -1.45 20.15 9.25
C ILE A 412 -2.19 18.81 9.26
N LEU A 413 -3.43 18.75 8.79
CA LEU A 413 -4.20 17.51 8.74
C LEU A 413 -3.53 16.44 7.84
N ILE A 414 -3.04 16.83 6.67
CA ILE A 414 -2.34 15.91 5.75
C ILE A 414 -1.03 15.43 6.37
N TRP A 415 -0.29 16.32 7.04
CA TRP A 415 0.91 15.97 7.78
C TRP A 415 0.62 14.95 8.89
N PHE A 416 -0.43 15.17 9.69
CA PHE A 416 -0.86 14.21 10.71
C PHE A 416 -1.21 12.85 10.10
N ASN A 417 -1.95 12.83 8.98
CA ASN A 417 -2.29 11.59 8.29
C ASN A 417 -1.04 10.85 7.75
N CYS A 418 -0.07 11.60 7.21
CA CYS A 418 1.20 11.05 6.74
C CYS A 418 2.01 10.43 7.88
N VAL A 419 2.17 11.16 8.99
CA VAL A 419 2.86 10.69 10.20
C VAL A 419 2.17 9.46 10.77
N LEU A 420 0.83 9.47 10.84
CA LEU A 420 0.03 8.36 11.36
C LEU A 420 0.26 7.09 10.54
N LEU A 421 0.17 7.17 9.21
CA LEU A 421 0.40 6.03 8.31
C LEU A 421 1.82 5.50 8.45
N ASN A 422 2.82 6.38 8.48
CA ASN A 422 4.21 6.00 8.67
C ASN A 422 4.47 5.36 10.06
N VAL A 423 3.77 5.81 11.11
CA VAL A 423 3.81 5.14 12.42
C VAL A 423 3.25 3.73 12.31
N TYR A 424 2.05 3.56 11.74
CA TYR A 424 1.44 2.24 11.56
C TYR A 424 2.28 1.29 10.70
N ARG A 425 2.91 1.78 9.64
CA ARG A 425 3.81 0.95 8.81
C ARG A 425 4.96 0.36 9.63
N ASN A 426 5.58 1.19 10.47
CA ASN A 426 6.76 0.78 11.22
C ASN A 426 6.44 -0.01 12.50
N THR A 427 5.29 0.26 13.16
CA THR A 427 4.93 -0.38 14.43
C THR A 427 4.00 -1.58 14.28
N SER A 428 3.24 -1.67 13.19
CA SER A 428 2.24 -2.73 12.99
C SER A 428 2.17 -3.29 11.58
N ASP A 429 3.00 -2.80 10.65
CA ASP A 429 2.90 -3.08 9.22
C ASP A 429 1.48 -2.81 8.68
N HIS A 430 0.94 -1.64 9.05
CA HIS A 430 -0.45 -1.26 8.78
C HIS A 430 -1.49 -2.23 9.37
N HIS A 431 -1.21 -2.76 10.57
CA HIS A 431 -2.02 -3.72 11.31
C HIS A 431 -1.99 -5.16 10.79
N ASN A 432 -1.11 -5.51 9.85
CA ASN A 432 -1.03 -6.89 9.35
C ASN A 432 -0.03 -7.75 10.15
N ASP A 433 0.93 -7.17 10.87
CA ASP A 433 1.99 -7.91 11.56
C ASP A 433 1.79 -7.89 13.08
N PHE A 434 1.25 -9.00 13.61
CA PHE A 434 1.04 -9.20 15.04
C PHE A 434 2.33 -9.10 15.85
N LEU A 435 3.45 -9.65 15.35
CA LEU A 435 4.72 -9.63 16.08
C LEU A 435 5.25 -8.21 16.20
N LYS A 436 5.15 -7.38 15.16
CA LYS A 436 5.52 -5.96 15.25
C LYS A 436 4.66 -5.22 16.27
N ILE A 437 3.34 -5.45 16.26
CA ILE A 437 2.42 -4.85 17.24
C ILE A 437 2.83 -5.25 18.66
N LEU A 438 2.97 -6.55 18.92
CA LEU A 438 3.32 -7.08 20.24
C LEU A 438 4.66 -6.53 20.73
N ASN A 439 5.69 -6.58 19.87
CA ASN A 439 7.01 -6.06 20.20
C ASN A 439 6.93 -4.57 20.59
N PHE A 440 6.20 -3.76 19.81
CA PHE A 440 6.06 -2.32 20.08
C PHE A 440 5.30 -2.07 21.39
N THR A 441 4.21 -2.81 21.64
CA THR A 441 3.45 -2.74 22.90
C THR A 441 4.31 -3.11 24.11
N VAL A 442 5.10 -4.19 24.04
CA VAL A 442 6.02 -4.58 25.12
C VAL A 442 7.04 -3.48 25.39
N GLY A 443 7.64 -2.91 24.33
CA GLY A 443 8.55 -1.79 24.46
C GLY A 443 7.93 -0.59 25.18
N MET A 444 6.68 -0.25 24.83
CA MET A 444 5.93 0.83 25.47
C MET A 444 5.71 0.60 26.96
N ILE A 445 5.31 -0.62 27.35
CA ILE A 445 5.10 -0.98 28.76
C ILE A 445 6.42 -0.89 29.54
N VAL A 446 7.49 -1.46 28.98
CA VAL A 446 8.81 -1.48 29.63
C VAL A 446 9.36 -0.07 29.82
N LEU A 447 9.39 0.76 28.76
CA LEU A 447 9.92 2.12 28.88
C LEU A 447 9.11 2.94 29.89
N TYR A 448 7.79 2.83 29.85
CA TYR A 448 6.94 3.53 30.81
C TYR A 448 7.22 3.10 32.26
N GLY A 449 7.35 1.79 32.50
CA GLY A 449 7.74 1.24 33.81
C GLY A 449 9.12 1.70 34.27
N VAL A 450 10.12 1.71 33.36
CA VAL A 450 11.47 2.24 33.63
C VAL A 450 11.41 3.72 34.01
N PHE A 451 10.64 4.54 33.28
CA PHE A 451 10.49 5.95 33.62
C PHE A 451 9.88 6.12 35.00
N ILE A 452 8.78 5.44 35.33
CA ILE A 452 8.16 5.51 36.66
C ILE A 452 9.15 5.10 37.76
N PHE A 453 9.91 4.02 37.54
CA PHE A 453 10.92 3.55 38.49
C PHE A 453 12.01 4.61 38.72
N PHE A 454 12.55 5.21 37.65
CA PHE A 454 13.50 6.32 37.76
C PHE A 454 12.90 7.52 38.47
N CYS A 455 11.62 7.87 38.21
CA CYS A 455 10.94 8.93 38.94
C CYS A 455 10.94 8.65 40.44
N GLN A 456 10.47 7.48 40.87
CA GLN A 456 10.40 7.12 42.29
C GLN A 456 11.78 7.12 42.96
N ALA A 457 12.81 6.57 42.30
CA ALA A 457 14.16 6.49 42.85
C ALA A 457 14.87 7.86 42.91
N CYS A 458 14.53 8.79 42.02
CA CYS A 458 15.23 10.07 41.88
C CYS A 458 14.53 11.27 42.54
N ILE A 459 13.25 11.17 42.95
CA ILE A 459 12.52 12.32 43.52
C ILE A 459 13.22 12.90 44.78
N GLU A 460 13.65 12.07 45.72
CA GLU A 460 14.28 12.54 46.97
C GLU A 460 15.65 13.20 46.77
N PRO A 461 16.63 12.58 46.07
CA PRO A 461 17.95 13.19 45.84
C PRO A 461 17.91 14.48 45.02
N TYR A 462 17.07 14.51 43.96
CA TYR A 462 16.99 15.66 43.07
C TYR A 462 16.32 16.86 43.72
N SER A 463 15.34 16.64 44.60
CA SER A 463 14.71 17.71 45.37
C SER A 463 15.71 18.49 46.23
N LYS A 464 16.68 17.79 46.82
CA LYS A 464 17.73 18.36 47.65
C LYS A 464 18.72 19.18 46.81
N PHE A 465 19.18 18.60 45.71
CA PHE A 465 20.13 19.23 44.78
C PHE A 465 19.60 20.52 44.14
N PHE A 466 18.33 20.53 43.73
CA PHE A 466 17.73 21.71 43.08
C PHE A 466 17.23 22.78 44.05
N ASN A 467 16.95 22.44 45.31
CA ASN A 467 16.64 23.44 46.34
C ASN A 467 17.87 24.31 46.68
N GLU A 468 19.09 23.83 46.46
CA GLU A 468 20.33 24.62 46.66
C GLU A 468 20.63 25.58 45.49
N LEU A 469 20.12 25.30 44.29
CA LEU A 469 20.30 26.14 43.10
C LEU A 469 19.20 27.21 43.02
N LYS A 470 19.57 28.50 43.00
CA LYS A 470 18.60 29.60 42.79
C LYS A 470 17.85 29.38 41.47
N SER A 471 16.52 29.44 41.54
CA SER A 471 15.57 29.24 40.42
C SER A 471 16.02 29.92 39.11
N SER A 472 16.53 31.16 39.18
CA SER A 472 17.00 31.92 38.02
C SER A 472 18.20 31.32 37.26
N VAL A 473 19.12 30.62 37.94
CA VAL A 473 20.31 30.02 37.30
C VAL A 473 19.92 28.80 36.46
N ILE A 474 18.89 28.06 36.91
CA ILE A 474 18.34 26.90 36.21
C ILE A 474 17.68 27.32 34.89
N PHE A 475 16.92 28.43 34.88
CA PHE A 475 16.32 28.99 33.66
C PHE A 475 17.37 29.39 32.62
N ILE A 476 18.52 29.93 33.05
CA ILE A 476 19.60 30.34 32.15
C ILE A 476 20.28 29.13 31.53
N ILE A 477 20.60 28.11 32.32
CA ILE A 477 21.26 26.88 31.82
C ILE A 477 20.36 26.17 30.80
N ILE A 478 19.07 26.09 31.06
CA ILE A 478 18.10 25.41 30.17
C ILE A 478 17.83 26.24 28.92
N GLY A 479 17.73 27.56 29.04
CA GLY A 479 17.66 28.46 27.90
C GLY A 479 18.86 28.29 26.96
N ILE A 480 20.07 28.19 27.52
CA ILE A 480 21.30 27.95 26.77
C ILE A 480 21.29 26.56 26.12
N LEU A 481 20.81 25.52 26.80
CA LEU A 481 20.72 24.15 26.27
C LEU A 481 19.70 24.03 25.14
N VAL A 482 18.52 24.62 25.29
CA VAL A 482 17.48 24.68 24.25
C VAL A 482 17.99 25.49 23.05
N PHE A 483 18.67 26.62 23.30
CA PHE A 483 19.26 27.45 22.26
C PHE A 483 20.38 26.73 21.49
N LEU A 484 21.26 25.99 22.18
CA LEU A 484 22.27 25.13 21.56
C LEU A 484 21.65 24.01 20.72
N CYS A 485 20.57 23.37 21.20
CA CYS A 485 19.82 22.38 20.43
C CYS A 485 19.18 22.99 19.17
N CYS A 486 18.62 24.19 19.26
CA CYS A 486 18.06 24.92 18.11
C CYS A 486 19.13 25.31 17.09
N ILE A 487 20.29 25.81 17.54
CA ILE A 487 21.44 26.14 16.69
C ILE A 487 21.96 24.88 15.98
N MET A 488 22.13 23.77 16.69
CA MET A 488 22.61 22.52 16.10
C MET A 488 21.61 21.91 15.11
N PHE A 489 20.30 22.10 15.34
CA PHE A 489 19.25 21.71 14.40
C PHE A 489 19.25 22.57 13.13
N TYR A 490 19.55 23.87 13.26
CA TYR A 490 19.62 24.81 12.14
C TYR A 490 20.86 24.61 11.25
N PHE A 491 22.03 24.28 11.82
CA PHE A 491 23.30 24.22 11.08
C PHE A 491 23.59 22.91 10.34
N ASN A 492 22.87 21.81 10.58
CA ASN A 492 23.30 20.49 10.05
C ASN A 492 22.58 20.07 8.75
N ARG A 493 23.13 20.49 7.61
CA ARG A 493 22.64 20.22 6.24
C ARG A 493 22.93 18.81 5.66
N LYS A 494 23.49 17.82 6.39
CA LYS A 494 23.65 16.43 5.85
C LYS A 494 23.37 15.23 6.80
N LYS A 495 22.44 14.39 6.29
CA LYS A 495 22.17 12.93 6.31
C LYS A 495 22.07 12.02 7.55
N SER A 496 22.50 12.33 8.77
CA SER A 496 22.22 11.39 9.89
C SER A 496 20.90 11.70 10.59
N ILE A 497 19.78 11.11 10.13
CA ILE A 497 18.49 11.10 10.85
C ILE A 497 18.71 10.57 12.29
N PHE A 498 19.62 9.60 12.44
CA PHE A 498 19.98 8.98 13.71
C PHE A 498 20.55 9.99 14.73
N ALA A 499 21.45 10.87 14.30
CA ALA A 499 21.99 11.92 15.17
C ALA A 499 20.90 12.96 15.54
N LYS A 500 20.05 13.36 14.59
CA LYS A 500 18.95 14.32 14.83
C LYS A 500 17.96 13.79 15.87
N SER A 501 17.60 12.52 15.81
CA SER A 501 16.69 11.89 16.77
C SER A 501 17.32 11.68 18.15
N ILE A 502 18.62 11.34 18.24
CA ILE A 502 19.33 11.26 19.53
C ILE A 502 19.36 12.63 20.22
N PHE A 503 19.69 13.70 19.49
CA PHE A 503 19.69 15.05 20.04
C PHE A 503 18.28 15.51 20.47
N PHE A 504 17.23 15.15 19.72
CA PHE A 504 15.86 15.43 20.10
C PHE A 504 15.44 14.67 21.38
N ILE A 505 15.84 13.39 21.52
CA ILE A 505 15.61 12.62 22.75
C ILE A 505 16.29 13.28 23.94
N ILE A 506 17.56 13.66 23.79
CA ILE A 506 18.33 14.34 24.84
C ILE A 506 17.63 15.66 25.23
N ALA A 507 17.23 16.48 24.25
CA ALA A 507 16.51 17.73 24.50
C ALA A 507 15.18 17.50 25.24
N MET A 508 14.41 16.48 24.85
CA MET A 508 13.16 16.14 25.52
C MET A 508 13.37 15.59 26.94
N VAL A 509 14.41 14.78 27.17
CA VAL A 509 14.79 14.32 28.51
C VAL A 509 15.13 15.53 29.39
N PHE A 510 15.88 16.51 28.89
CA PHE A 510 16.18 17.74 29.63
C PHE A 510 14.95 18.61 29.89
N ILE A 511 14.01 18.69 28.94
CA ILE A 511 12.72 19.38 29.15
C ILE A 511 11.88 18.67 30.21
N VAL A 512 11.83 17.34 30.19
CA VAL A 512 11.11 16.54 31.19
C VAL A 512 11.76 16.74 32.56
N LEU A 513 13.09 16.66 32.69
CA LEU A 513 13.83 16.93 33.92
C LEU A 513 13.63 18.37 34.43
N TYR A 514 13.56 19.35 33.53
CA TYR A 514 13.21 20.74 33.87
C TYR A 514 11.81 20.85 34.47
N LEU A 515 10.81 20.22 33.84
CA LEU A 515 9.43 20.23 34.32
C LEU A 515 9.31 19.52 35.67
N VAL A 516 10.05 18.42 35.90
CA VAL A 516 10.18 17.77 37.23
C VAL A 516 10.59 18.78 38.28
N THR A 517 11.63 19.55 37.98
CA THR A 517 12.22 20.53 38.89
C THR A 517 11.26 21.71 39.16
N TYR A 518 10.61 22.21 38.12
CA TYR A 518 9.67 23.35 38.20
C TYR A 518 8.37 22.98 38.91
N PHE A 519 7.89 21.74 38.75
CA PHE A 519 6.60 21.29 39.32
C PHE A 519 6.70 20.58 40.67
N TYR A 520 7.92 20.22 41.13
CA TYR A 520 8.16 19.59 42.43
C TYR A 520 7.51 20.33 43.62
N LYS A 521 7.24 21.64 43.50
CA LYS A 521 6.79 22.46 44.64
C LYS A 521 5.26 22.64 44.80
N THR A 522 4.39 22.21 43.87
CA THR A 522 2.93 22.54 43.97
C THR A 522 1.95 21.61 43.24
N ASN A 523 0.80 21.30 43.87
CA ASN A 523 -0.51 20.76 43.41
C ASN A 523 -0.64 19.44 42.58
N GLU A 524 -1.70 18.67 42.87
CA GLU A 524 -2.07 17.35 42.30
C GLU A 524 -2.21 17.31 40.75
N TYR A 525 -2.70 18.38 40.10
CA TYR A 525 -2.87 18.43 38.63
C TYR A 525 -1.55 18.37 37.84
N LYS A 526 -0.41 18.71 38.47
CA LYS A 526 0.89 18.81 37.80
C LYS A 526 1.62 17.48 37.70
N THR A 527 1.37 16.53 38.61
CA THR A 527 1.92 15.17 38.53
C THR A 527 1.35 14.42 37.32
N ILE A 528 0.06 14.59 37.03
CA ILE A 528 -0.60 13.98 35.85
C ILE A 528 0.06 14.48 34.56
N LEU A 529 0.29 15.80 34.43
CA LEU A 529 0.96 16.38 33.25
C LEU A 529 2.37 15.80 33.05
N TYR A 530 3.12 15.63 34.13
CA TYR A 530 4.44 15.01 34.10
C TYR A 530 4.43 13.56 33.60
N LEU A 531 3.47 12.77 34.07
CA LEU A 531 3.31 11.37 33.65
C LEU A 531 2.91 11.25 32.17
N VAL A 532 2.06 12.16 31.69
CA VAL A 532 1.73 12.28 30.26
C VAL A 532 2.99 12.60 29.45
N MET A 533 3.86 13.50 29.93
CA MET A 533 5.13 13.81 29.25
C MET A 533 6.10 12.62 29.23
N CYS A 534 6.21 11.87 30.33
CA CYS A 534 7.01 10.63 30.36
C CYS A 534 6.47 9.58 29.39
N TYR A 535 5.14 9.48 29.26
CA TYR A 535 4.50 8.60 28.29
C TYR A 535 4.79 9.03 26.84
N ILE A 536 4.67 10.32 26.52
CA ILE A 536 5.03 10.86 25.20
C ILE A 536 6.50 10.60 24.87
N LEU A 537 7.40 10.82 25.84
CA LEU A 537 8.82 10.52 25.68
C LEU A 537 9.08 9.03 25.44
N SER A 538 8.36 8.16 26.15
CA SER A 538 8.40 6.71 25.95
C SER A 538 8.00 6.34 24.53
N ILE A 539 6.91 6.92 23.99
CA ILE A 539 6.48 6.72 22.60
C ILE A 539 7.60 7.08 21.63
N TYR A 540 8.21 8.26 21.81
CA TYR A 540 9.25 8.73 20.91
C TYR A 540 10.49 7.82 20.94
N ILE A 541 10.97 7.44 22.13
CA ILE A 541 12.13 6.57 22.31
C ILE A 541 11.87 5.19 21.72
N CYS A 542 10.71 4.59 22.03
CA CYS A 542 10.30 3.31 21.45
C CYS A 542 10.28 3.37 19.93
N TYR A 543 9.59 4.38 19.37
CA TYR A 543 9.50 4.57 17.93
C TYR A 543 10.88 4.74 17.28
N PHE A 544 11.78 5.52 17.89
CA PHE A 544 13.12 5.71 17.38
C PHE A 544 13.92 4.40 17.32
N PHE A 545 13.99 3.66 18.43
CA PHE A 545 14.75 2.42 18.48
C PHE A 545 14.15 1.33 17.58
N PHE A 546 12.82 1.27 17.45
CA PHE A 546 12.14 0.33 16.54
C PHE A 546 12.45 0.58 15.06
N ASN A 547 12.73 1.83 14.67
CA ASN A 547 13.01 2.20 13.29
C ASN A 547 14.48 2.03 12.88
N ILE A 548 15.34 1.58 13.78
CA ILE A 548 16.74 1.31 13.46
C ILE A 548 16.82 0.09 12.53
N LYS A 549 17.30 0.31 11.31
CA LYS A 549 17.42 -0.73 10.26
C LYS A 549 18.50 -1.78 10.55
N ASN A 550 19.35 -1.59 11.56
CA ASN A 550 20.38 -2.56 11.92
C ASN A 550 19.73 -3.79 12.58
N ILE A 551 19.79 -4.93 11.87
CA ILE A 551 19.15 -6.19 12.29
C ILE A 551 19.67 -6.67 13.65
N ILE A 552 20.99 -6.63 13.88
CA ILE A 552 21.61 -7.10 15.13
C ILE A 552 21.14 -6.25 16.29
N PHE A 553 21.19 -4.92 16.14
CA PHE A 553 20.71 -4.00 17.16
C PHE A 553 19.24 -4.26 17.49
N ASN A 554 18.39 -4.43 16.47
CA ASN A 554 16.95 -4.63 16.65
C ASN A 554 16.64 -5.93 17.41
N ILE A 555 17.36 -7.02 17.11
CA ILE A 555 17.23 -8.30 17.84
C ILE A 555 17.65 -8.14 19.29
N VAL A 556 18.84 -7.56 19.54
CA VAL A 556 19.38 -7.37 20.91
C VAL A 556 18.47 -6.45 21.72
N PHE A 557 18.01 -5.35 21.14
CA PHE A 557 17.10 -4.40 21.78
C PHE A 557 15.78 -5.06 22.19
N LYS A 558 15.16 -5.84 21.29
CA LYS A 558 13.94 -6.60 21.61
C LYS A 558 14.18 -7.60 22.74
N PHE A 559 15.27 -8.36 22.68
CA PHE A 559 15.62 -9.31 23.74
C PHE A 559 15.77 -8.63 25.10
N MET A 560 16.47 -7.49 25.15
CA MET A 560 16.60 -6.68 26.36
C MET A 560 15.25 -6.16 26.88
N LEU A 561 14.37 -5.69 25.99
CA LEU A 561 13.01 -5.29 26.38
C LEU A 561 12.25 -6.43 27.03
N TYR A 562 12.29 -7.64 26.46
CA TYR A 562 11.62 -8.81 27.04
C TYR A 562 12.21 -9.23 28.39
N LEU A 563 13.54 -9.13 28.57
CA LEU A 563 14.18 -9.39 29.87
C LEU A 563 13.72 -8.39 30.94
N VAL A 564 13.71 -7.09 30.61
CA VAL A 564 13.25 -6.05 31.54
C VAL A 564 11.75 -6.18 31.79
N PHE A 565 10.96 -6.54 30.79
CA PHE A 565 9.54 -6.85 30.95
C PHE A 565 9.32 -7.99 31.94
N LEU A 566 10.08 -9.08 31.81
CA LEU A 566 10.01 -10.22 32.73
C LEU A 566 10.46 -9.83 34.14
N PHE A 567 11.52 -9.02 34.27
CA PHE A 567 11.97 -8.47 35.55
C PHE A 567 10.86 -7.69 36.26
N PHE A 568 10.19 -6.78 35.55
CA PHE A 568 9.05 -6.05 36.10
C PHE A 568 7.88 -6.99 36.42
N LEU A 569 7.63 -8.01 35.61
CA LEU A 569 6.54 -8.97 35.84
C LEU A 569 6.76 -9.76 37.14
N ILE A 570 8.01 -10.11 37.46
CA ILE A 570 8.35 -10.89 38.66
C ILE A 570 8.41 -9.99 39.90
N ASN A 571 9.15 -8.87 39.84
CA ASN A 571 9.47 -8.08 41.02
C ASN A 571 8.45 -6.99 41.33
N SER A 572 7.70 -6.55 40.33
CA SER A 572 6.76 -5.43 40.46
C SER A 572 5.59 -5.63 39.51
N SER A 573 4.95 -6.81 39.58
CA SER A 573 3.79 -7.19 38.74
C SER A 573 2.69 -6.13 38.73
N GLN A 574 2.63 -5.34 39.81
CA GLN A 574 1.72 -4.23 40.04
C GLN A 574 1.94 -3.03 39.09
N LEU A 575 3.15 -2.87 38.54
CA LEU A 575 3.48 -1.88 37.50
C LEU A 575 3.03 -2.33 36.10
N ILE A 576 2.82 -3.64 35.90
CA ILE A 576 2.37 -4.22 34.63
C ILE A 576 0.86 -4.37 34.58
N ASN A 577 0.21 -4.65 35.72
CA ASN A 577 -1.24 -4.73 35.81
C ASN A 577 -1.83 -3.36 36.17
N PRO A 578 -2.51 -2.68 35.23
CA PRO A 578 -3.10 -1.38 35.52
C PRO A 578 -4.18 -1.45 36.62
N PHE A 579 -4.84 -2.59 36.82
CA PHE A 579 -5.92 -2.70 37.80
C PHE A 579 -5.41 -2.78 39.25
N THR A 580 -4.21 -3.31 39.49
CA THR A 580 -3.65 -3.38 40.85
C THR A 580 -3.42 -1.99 41.44
N GLY A 581 -3.01 -1.01 40.65
CA GLY A 581 -2.85 0.37 41.15
C GLY A 581 -4.15 1.15 41.33
N VAL A 582 -5.24 0.75 40.67
CA VAL A 582 -6.58 1.30 40.92
C VAL A 582 -7.15 0.79 42.26
N PHE A 583 -6.96 -0.50 42.56
CA PHE A 583 -7.61 -1.15 43.71
C PHE A 583 -6.73 -1.30 44.96
N SER A 584 -5.40 -1.22 44.84
CA SER A 584 -4.48 -1.50 45.95
C SER A 584 -3.37 -0.47 46.15
N SER A 585 -3.54 0.78 45.68
CA SER A 585 -2.54 1.86 45.74
C SER A 585 -1.83 2.05 47.08
N GLY A 586 -2.52 1.85 48.21
CA GLY A 586 -1.93 1.95 49.56
C GLY A 586 -0.98 0.81 49.94
N LYS A 587 -0.90 -0.27 49.14
CA LYS A 587 0.02 -1.41 49.32
C LYS A 587 1.19 -1.41 48.33
N LEU A 588 1.23 -0.42 47.43
CA LEU A 588 2.16 -0.36 46.29
C LEU A 588 3.42 0.48 46.57
N TYR A 589 3.47 1.15 47.72
CA TYR A 589 4.62 1.91 48.17
C TYR A 589 4.76 1.76 49.69
N GLU A 590 5.98 1.90 50.20
CA GLU A 590 6.24 1.91 51.63
C GLU A 590 5.82 3.29 52.20
N SER A 591 4.85 3.31 53.11
CA SER A 591 4.32 4.56 53.68
C SER A 591 5.39 5.27 54.51
N GLN A 592 5.77 6.48 54.12
CA GLN A 592 6.70 7.29 54.90
C GLN A 592 6.07 7.70 56.24
N PHE A 593 4.75 7.84 56.28
CA PHE A 593 4.01 8.06 57.51
C PHE A 593 4.10 6.87 58.46
N GLU A 594 3.89 5.64 58.00
CA GLU A 594 3.99 4.44 58.85
C GLU A 594 5.41 4.24 59.38
N LYS A 595 6.43 4.52 58.57
CA LYS A 595 7.84 4.50 59.01
C LYS A 595 8.11 5.56 60.09
N SER A 596 7.70 6.80 59.84
CA SER A 596 7.84 7.90 60.80
C SER A 596 7.04 7.65 62.08
N LEU A 597 5.89 6.98 61.99
CA LEU A 597 5.07 6.57 63.13
C LEU A 597 5.75 5.48 63.97
N ASN A 598 6.56 4.62 63.34
CA ASN A 598 7.31 3.57 64.02
C ASN A 598 8.52 4.10 64.80
N ASP A 599 9.09 5.24 64.38
CA ASP A 599 10.24 5.90 65.03
C ASP A 599 9.85 6.76 66.25
N LEU A 600 8.55 6.90 66.53
CA LEU A 600 8.05 7.68 67.66
C LEU A 600 8.13 6.90 68.98
N ASN A 601 8.32 7.65 70.07
CA ASN A 601 8.23 7.07 71.41
C ASN A 601 6.77 6.74 71.80
N ALA A 602 6.60 5.88 72.81
CA ALA A 602 5.27 5.39 73.20
C ALA A 602 4.29 6.51 73.60
N SER A 603 4.78 7.54 74.30
CA SER A 603 3.95 8.68 74.72
C SER A 603 3.47 9.53 73.53
N ALA A 604 4.33 9.74 72.52
CA ALA A 604 3.93 10.45 71.30
C ALA A 604 2.88 9.66 70.52
N ILE A 605 3.02 8.34 70.40
CA ILE A 605 2.05 7.47 69.72
C ILE A 605 0.67 7.55 70.38
N ILE A 606 0.60 7.48 71.72
CA ILE A 606 -0.69 7.56 72.43
C ILE A 606 -1.34 8.95 72.29
N ASN A 607 -0.56 10.03 72.37
CA ASN A 607 -1.09 11.38 72.12
C ASN A 607 -1.56 11.54 70.66
N LEU A 608 -0.83 10.99 69.68
CA LEU A 608 -1.25 10.98 68.27
C LEU A 608 -2.54 10.17 68.06
N ALA A 609 -2.71 9.04 68.74
CA ALA A 609 -3.94 8.27 68.71
C ALA A 609 -5.12 9.10 69.22
N LYS A 610 -4.99 9.77 70.37
CA LYS A 610 -6.02 10.67 70.91
C LYS A 610 -6.36 11.80 69.95
N ILE A 611 -5.35 12.47 69.38
CA ILE A 611 -5.55 13.54 68.39
C ILE A 611 -6.28 13.01 67.14
N SER A 612 -5.98 11.79 66.69
CA SER A 612 -6.67 11.16 65.55
C SER A 612 -8.17 10.90 65.81
N PHE A 613 -8.57 10.79 67.08
CA PHE A 613 -9.97 10.72 67.54
C PHE A 613 -10.54 12.08 67.98
N LYS A 614 -9.83 13.19 67.76
CA LYS A 614 -10.20 14.54 68.19
C LYS A 614 -10.30 14.70 69.72
N GLU A 615 -9.55 13.91 70.47
CA GLU A 615 -9.38 14.05 71.91
C GLU A 615 -8.09 14.83 72.21
N PHE A 616 -8.19 15.92 72.97
CA PHE A 616 -7.07 16.84 73.23
C PHE A 616 -6.63 16.87 74.70
N ASN A 617 -6.99 15.84 75.48
CA ASN A 617 -6.45 15.61 76.82
C ASN A 617 -5.08 14.92 76.69
N LEU A 618 -4.08 15.72 76.31
CA LEU A 618 -2.72 15.29 76.00
C LEU A 618 -1.83 15.36 77.25
N ASN A 619 -0.98 14.36 77.44
CA ASN A 619 -0.06 14.27 78.58
C ASN A 619 1.39 14.21 78.10
N GLN A 620 2.34 14.75 78.87
CA GLN A 620 3.76 14.71 78.51
C GLN A 620 4.37 13.30 78.62
N GLU A 621 3.93 12.50 79.58
CA GLU A 621 4.42 11.13 79.77
C GLU A 621 3.28 10.14 80.07
N TYR A 622 3.33 8.98 79.42
CA TYR A 622 2.56 7.79 79.79
C TYR A 622 3.54 6.70 80.23
N LYS A 623 3.31 6.11 81.41
CA LYS A 623 4.12 5.00 81.95
C LYS A 623 3.37 3.67 81.79
N ASN A 624 4.12 2.58 81.57
CA ASN A 624 3.64 1.19 81.48
C ASN A 624 2.64 0.89 80.33
N ILE A 625 2.93 1.35 79.11
CA ILE A 625 2.16 0.96 77.91
C ILE A 625 2.67 -0.39 77.41
N SER A 626 1.77 -1.36 77.21
CA SER A 626 2.13 -2.66 76.64
C SER A 626 2.39 -2.56 75.12
N PHE A 627 3.21 -3.48 74.60
CA PHE A 627 3.49 -3.57 73.15
C PHE A 627 2.21 -3.77 72.32
N THR A 628 1.23 -4.51 72.84
CA THR A 628 -0.05 -4.78 72.18
C THR A 628 -0.93 -3.53 72.09
N GLU A 629 -0.98 -2.72 73.16
CA GLU A 629 -1.69 -1.43 73.16
C GLU A 629 -1.04 -0.44 72.19
N LEU A 630 0.30 -0.42 72.14
CA LEU A 630 1.03 0.46 71.23
C LEU A 630 0.77 0.12 69.76
N ASN A 631 0.78 -1.16 69.40
CA ASN A 631 0.47 -1.59 68.03
C ASN A 631 -0.99 -1.31 67.65
N SER A 632 -1.92 -1.47 68.61
CA SER A 632 -3.33 -1.13 68.41
C SER A 632 -3.52 0.37 68.19
N ALA A 633 -2.82 1.21 68.97
CA ALA A 633 -2.81 2.66 68.78
C ALA A 633 -2.24 3.07 67.41
N LYS A 634 -1.14 2.46 66.97
CA LYS A 634 -0.57 2.69 65.63
C LYS A 634 -1.57 2.35 64.52
N ALA A 635 -2.25 1.20 64.60
CA ALA A 635 -3.25 0.81 63.62
C ALA A 635 -4.43 1.79 63.55
N LEU A 636 -4.90 2.27 64.71
CA LEU A 636 -5.98 3.26 64.79
C LEU A 636 -5.58 4.63 64.23
N ILE A 637 -4.33 5.05 64.44
CA ILE A 637 -3.77 6.29 63.87
C ILE A 637 -3.75 6.20 62.34
N VAL A 638 -3.29 5.08 61.78
CA VAL A 638 -3.25 4.87 60.32
C VAL A 638 -4.66 4.93 59.73
N ALA A 639 -5.65 4.32 60.39
CA ALA A 639 -7.04 4.34 59.96
C ALA A 639 -7.68 5.75 59.99
N ASN A 640 -7.26 6.60 60.94
CA ASN A 640 -7.84 7.93 61.17
C ASN A 640 -6.91 9.10 60.81
N LYS A 641 -5.85 8.86 60.04
CA LYS A 641 -4.80 9.85 59.72
C LYS A 641 -5.33 11.14 59.08
N GLU A 642 -6.48 11.11 58.41
CA GLU A 642 -7.12 12.31 57.85
C GLU A 642 -7.55 13.33 58.92
N ASN A 643 -7.89 12.88 60.13
CA ASN A 643 -8.30 13.78 61.21
C ASN A 643 -7.12 14.63 61.72
N LEU A 644 -5.88 14.14 61.57
CA LEU A 644 -4.66 14.87 61.91
C LEU A 644 -4.44 16.08 60.99
N LEU A 645 -4.95 16.02 59.75
CA LEU A 645 -4.89 17.12 58.76
C LEU A 645 -5.98 18.18 58.98
N LYS A 646 -7.06 17.85 59.69
CA LYS A 646 -8.29 18.67 59.82
C LYS A 646 -8.46 19.20 61.25
N LEU A 647 -7.42 19.82 61.80
CA LEU A 647 -7.47 20.48 63.11
C LEU A 647 -7.78 21.98 62.97
N ASN A 648 -8.53 22.53 63.93
CA ASN A 648 -8.65 23.99 64.07
C ASN A 648 -7.38 24.57 64.69
N ASP A 649 -7.19 25.90 64.58
CA ASP A 649 -5.94 26.57 65.02
C ASP A 649 -5.62 26.33 66.50
N ALA A 650 -6.64 26.32 67.36
CA ALA A 650 -6.48 26.07 68.79
C ALA A 650 -5.96 24.65 69.08
N ASN A 651 -6.50 23.64 68.42
CA ASN A 651 -6.10 22.24 68.59
C ASN A 651 -4.77 21.93 67.91
N LEU A 652 -4.48 22.60 66.79
CA LEU A 652 -3.18 22.51 66.11
C LEU A 652 -2.06 23.04 67.01
N ASN A 653 -2.30 24.14 67.72
CA ASN A 653 -1.34 24.69 68.67
C ASN A 653 -1.09 23.74 69.85
N ARG A 654 -2.15 23.15 70.43
CA ARG A 654 -1.99 22.13 71.50
C ARG A 654 -1.23 20.89 71.03
N ALA A 655 -1.49 20.42 69.82
CA ALA A 655 -0.76 19.30 69.23
C ALA A 655 0.74 19.62 69.04
N LYS A 656 1.05 20.82 68.55
CA LYS A 656 2.44 21.30 68.40
C LYS A 656 3.15 21.51 69.74
N GLU A 657 2.44 21.93 70.78
CA GLU A 657 3.00 22.13 72.11
C GLU A 657 3.48 20.81 72.74
N VAL A 658 2.74 19.72 72.52
CA VAL A 658 3.05 18.40 73.11
C VAL A 658 3.97 17.55 72.24
N LEU A 659 3.81 17.61 70.91
CA LEU A 659 4.55 16.77 69.97
C LEU A 659 5.67 17.52 69.22
N GLY A 660 5.75 18.84 69.36
CA GLY A 660 6.81 19.68 68.79
C GLY A 660 6.86 19.65 67.27
N GLU A 661 8.09 19.83 66.74
CA GLU A 661 8.37 19.81 65.30
C GLU A 661 8.00 18.47 64.64
N LYS A 662 8.04 17.36 65.40
CA LYS A 662 7.68 16.02 64.91
C LYS A 662 6.25 15.93 64.40
N TYR A 663 5.31 16.67 65.00
CA TYR A 663 3.92 16.71 64.49
C TYR A 663 3.84 17.33 63.09
N THR A 664 4.62 18.38 62.85
CA THR A 664 4.65 19.08 61.56
C THR A 664 5.33 18.23 60.48
N GLU A 665 6.36 17.47 60.88
CA GLU A 665 7.04 16.49 60.01
C GLU A 665 6.10 15.33 59.64
N LEU A 666 5.38 14.77 60.61
CA LEU A 666 4.35 13.74 60.35
C LEU A 666 3.26 14.26 59.40
N LEU A 667 2.80 15.49 59.58
CA LEU A 667 1.80 16.09 58.68
C LEU A 667 2.29 16.18 57.22
N LYS A 668 3.59 16.48 57.03
CA LYS A 668 4.21 16.48 55.70
C LYS A 668 4.24 15.06 55.11
N THR A 669 4.63 14.06 55.89
CA THR A 669 4.66 12.65 55.43
C THR A 669 3.26 12.13 55.06
N ILE A 670 2.20 12.46 55.82
CA ILE A 670 0.82 12.09 55.47
C ILE A 670 0.41 12.69 54.13
N ASN A 671 0.71 13.96 53.90
CA ASN A 671 0.38 14.63 52.63
C ASN A 671 1.18 14.04 51.45
N GLN A 672 2.45 13.71 51.66
CA GLN A 672 3.30 13.10 50.65
C GLN A 672 2.83 11.68 50.27
N ASP A 673 2.46 10.86 51.26
CA ASP A 673 1.86 9.54 51.05
C ASP A 673 0.54 9.65 50.28
N LYS A 674 -0.33 10.61 50.64
CA LYS A 674 -1.61 10.86 49.94
C LYS A 674 -1.40 11.27 48.48
N ILE A 675 -0.43 12.14 48.21
CA ILE A 675 -0.05 12.54 46.83
C ILE A 675 0.44 11.32 46.04
N THR A 676 1.29 10.50 46.65
CA THR A 676 1.85 9.29 46.02
C THR A 676 0.74 8.30 45.69
N GLU A 677 -0.18 8.06 46.62
CA GLU A 677 -1.32 7.16 46.43
C GLU A 677 -2.26 7.64 45.31
N ASN A 678 -2.63 8.92 45.30
CA ASN A 678 -3.49 9.52 44.27
C ASN A 678 -2.81 9.48 42.88
N THR A 679 -1.49 9.65 42.84
CA THR A 679 -0.69 9.54 41.61
C THR A 679 -0.70 8.12 41.06
N ILE A 680 -0.52 7.12 41.92
CA ILE A 680 -0.57 5.71 41.52
C ILE A 680 -1.98 5.35 41.01
N LYS A 681 -3.04 5.81 41.68
CA LYS A 681 -4.42 5.60 41.23
C LYS A 681 -4.68 6.20 39.85
N SER A 682 -4.35 7.48 39.66
CA SER A 682 -4.62 8.20 38.41
C SER A 682 -3.83 7.65 37.21
N THR A 683 -2.54 7.31 37.39
CA THR A 683 -1.73 6.64 36.35
C THR A 683 -2.27 5.28 35.97
N SER A 684 -2.71 4.51 36.97
CA SER A 684 -3.25 3.17 36.78
C SER A 684 -4.55 3.17 35.98
N VAL A 685 -5.42 4.17 36.17
CA VAL A 685 -6.62 4.38 35.34
C VAL A 685 -6.24 4.69 33.89
N LEU A 686 -5.31 5.63 33.67
CA LEU A 686 -4.87 5.98 32.31
C LEU A 686 -4.24 4.77 31.58
N TYR A 687 -3.37 4.03 32.28
CA TYR A 687 -2.74 2.83 31.77
C TYR A 687 -3.79 1.71 31.51
N SER A 688 -4.82 1.58 32.35
CA SER A 688 -5.96 0.66 32.11
C SER A 688 -6.65 0.95 30.79
N ILE A 689 -6.96 2.22 30.52
CA ILE A 689 -7.65 2.66 29.31
C ILE A 689 -6.78 2.36 28.08
N ILE A 690 -5.49 2.68 28.14
CA ILE A 690 -4.53 2.41 27.06
C ILE A 690 -4.42 0.91 26.80
N LEU A 691 -4.28 0.09 27.84
CA LEU A 691 -4.19 -1.36 27.70
C LEU A 691 -5.48 -1.94 27.09
N LEU A 692 -6.66 -1.48 27.53
CA LEU A 692 -7.95 -1.86 26.96
C LEU A 692 -8.05 -1.49 25.48
N LEU A 693 -7.61 -0.29 25.10
CA LEU A 693 -7.56 0.13 23.70
C LEU A 693 -6.58 -0.73 22.89
N CYS A 694 -5.41 -1.07 23.44
CA CYS A 694 -4.46 -1.99 22.82
C CYS A 694 -5.05 -3.38 22.64
N ILE A 695 -5.70 -3.94 23.67
CA ILE A 695 -6.37 -5.25 23.60
C ILE A 695 -7.52 -5.21 22.60
N PHE A 696 -8.31 -4.13 22.56
CA PHE A 696 -9.37 -3.95 21.58
C PHE A 696 -8.83 -3.87 20.14
N SER A 697 -7.73 -3.13 19.93
CA SER A 697 -7.03 -3.09 18.64
C SER A 697 -6.44 -4.45 18.25
N LEU A 698 -5.86 -5.18 19.22
CA LEU A 698 -5.36 -6.55 19.04
C LEU A 698 -6.49 -7.50 18.68
N GLN A 699 -7.64 -7.41 19.36
CA GLN A 699 -8.83 -8.21 19.07
C GLN A 699 -9.38 -7.90 17.67
N LYS A 700 -9.42 -6.63 17.28
CA LYS A 700 -9.86 -6.22 15.93
C LYS A 700 -8.91 -6.74 14.85
N THR A 701 -7.61 -6.72 15.13
CA THR A 701 -6.57 -7.26 14.24
C THR A 701 -6.65 -8.78 14.16
N ALA A 702 -6.78 -9.47 15.30
CA ALA A 702 -6.95 -10.91 15.38
C ALA A 702 -8.24 -11.38 14.71
N ARG A 703 -9.35 -10.63 14.82
CA ARG A 703 -10.60 -10.91 14.09
C ARG A 703 -10.46 -10.71 12.59
N LYS A 704 -9.75 -9.67 12.16
CA LYS A 704 -9.46 -9.45 10.73
C LYS A 704 -8.58 -10.56 10.16
N ASN A 705 -7.62 -11.06 10.94
CA ASN A 705 -6.67 -12.10 10.54
C ASN A 705 -7.11 -13.52 10.99
N SER A 706 -8.35 -13.67 11.47
CA SER A 706 -8.88 -14.94 11.96
C SER A 706 -9.35 -15.78 10.79
N ILE A 707 -8.85 -17.01 10.71
CA ILE A 707 -9.31 -18.07 9.78
C ILE A 707 -10.74 -18.51 10.15
N VAL A 708 -11.17 -18.27 11.40
CA VAL A 708 -12.53 -18.56 11.86
C VAL A 708 -13.43 -17.38 11.47
N PRO A 709 -14.47 -17.58 10.64
CA PRO A 709 -15.40 -16.52 10.26
C PRO A 709 -16.08 -15.94 11.49
N SER A 710 -16.34 -14.63 11.46
CA SER A 710 -17.14 -13.92 12.47
C SER A 710 -18.61 -14.28 12.43
#